data_AF-A0A8C6KLZ2-F1
#
_entry.id   AF-A0A8C6KLZ2-F1
#
_cell.length_a   1.000
_cell.length_b   1.000
_cell.length_c   1.000
_cell.angle_alpha   90.00
_cell.angle_beta   90.00
_cell.angle_gamma   90.00
#
_symmetry.space_group_name_H-M   'P 1'
#
loop_
_entity.id
_entity.type
_entity.pdbx_description
1 polymer ?
#
loop_
_entity_poly.entity_id
_entity_poly.type
_entity_poly.pdbx_seq_one_letter_code
_entity_poly.pdbx_strand_id
1 'polypeptide(L)'
;EDDSILEINKKIAGKVMIELTIVEELLKLNNDPKVHGVYLHLPAASLTSRVLGALNPEKDVDGTTDLNMGRLVRGDASEGFVPPVAGAVLDLLGKHDAPLKVKSVLLVGGEGPLRLALQCLIERSGVEVNTSHWNSKSLQTQVMQADAVVLLGAGNMEVPPTWIRPEPGVATYDDAIGLSSRSGVGYLTAAYRTQNVIHSCNRWIQNQQYRPWRLRSLKLLPLTPVPSDIEISRAQTPKPVDQLAEEIGLLPEELEAYGRNKAKVQLSLLDRLHSQPDGNYVLVAGITPTPLGEGKSTVTIGLVQALSAHLKLNSFACLRQPSQGPTFGVKGGAAGGGYAQVIPMEEFNLHLTGDIHAITAANNLVAAAIDARMLHEATQSDKALFNRLVPTVNGVRTFSPIQISRLRRLGISKTEPTSLTPQEVSAFVRLDLDPSKITWQRVLDTNDRFLRKITVGQASTEKGQIRETGFDIAVASEIMAILALSDSLKDMKDRLAHMVVGTSRSGGPVTAEDLGVSGAVAVLMKDAIKPTLMQTLEGTPVFVHAGPFANIAHGNSSVLADKLALKLVGRDGFVVTEAGFGADIGMEKFFNIKCRASGLRPNVVVLVATVRALKMHGGGPNVSAGAPLPREYINENLSLVAGGCHSNLKKQIQIAHLFGVPVVVALNVFKTDTRAEIDLVCQIAKTCGASDAVPCHHWSQGGRGCLELAQAVKEATRRPSNFQFLYPTEMPIVEKIRTIAQKVYGANDMELSPEAKSKIDYYNQQGYGSLPICMAKTHLSLSHMADKKGAPTGFILPIRDIRASVGAGFIYPLVGTMSTMPGLPTRPCFYDIDLDPDTEEITGLF
;
A
#
# COMPACT_ATOMS: atom_id res chain seq x y z
N GLU A 1 18.30 -1.51 -50.67
CA GLU A 1 17.57 -0.61 -51.59
C GLU A 1 16.36 0.00 -50.89
N ASP A 2 16.55 0.75 -49.82
CA ASP A 2 15.57 1.79 -49.51
C ASP A 2 16.22 2.92 -48.71
N ASP A 3 17.05 3.70 -49.42
CA ASP A 3 17.71 4.89 -48.91
C ASP A 3 16.71 6.01 -48.56
N SER A 4 15.43 5.85 -48.89
CA SER A 4 14.38 6.83 -48.59
C SER A 4 13.99 6.90 -47.10
N ILE A 5 14.07 5.77 -46.38
CA ILE A 5 13.78 5.71 -44.93
C ILE A 5 14.94 6.29 -44.11
N LEU A 6 16.18 6.17 -44.60
CA LEU A 6 17.35 6.76 -43.96
C LEU A 6 17.36 8.30 -44.13
N GLU A 7 16.84 8.82 -45.24
CA GLU A 7 16.77 10.26 -45.51
C GLU A 7 15.62 10.97 -44.79
N ILE A 8 14.47 10.28 -44.60
CA ILE A 8 13.36 10.79 -43.78
C ILE A 8 13.74 10.79 -42.29
N ASN A 9 14.42 9.75 -41.80
CA ASN A 9 14.95 9.74 -40.43
C ASN A 9 16.06 10.79 -40.22
N LYS A 10 16.90 11.06 -41.23
CA LYS A 10 17.88 12.16 -41.19
C LYS A 10 17.25 13.55 -41.25
N LYS A 11 16.09 13.73 -41.91
CA LYS A 11 15.34 14.99 -41.93
C LYS A 11 14.52 15.22 -40.64
N ILE A 12 14.06 14.16 -39.98
CA ILE A 12 13.37 14.25 -38.67
C ILE A 12 14.36 14.47 -37.52
N ALA A 13 15.61 13.98 -37.64
CA ALA A 13 16.66 14.11 -36.62
C ALA A 13 17.38 15.47 -36.57
N GLY A 14 17.00 16.45 -37.40
CA GLY A 14 17.79 17.65 -37.61
C GLY A 14 17.75 18.71 -36.52
N LYS A 15 16.59 19.04 -35.90
CA LYS A 15 16.49 20.32 -35.15
C LYS A 15 15.55 20.41 -33.93
N VAL A 16 14.90 19.34 -33.43
CA VAL A 16 13.99 19.46 -32.25
C VAL A 16 14.10 18.30 -31.22
N MET A 17 14.91 17.26 -31.46
CA MET A 17 14.94 16.05 -30.60
C MET A 17 15.97 16.04 -29.44
N ILE A 18 16.82 17.05 -29.26
CA ILE A 18 17.94 16.95 -28.30
C ILE A 18 17.50 17.21 -26.85
N GLU A 19 16.62 18.19 -26.62
CA GLU A 19 16.27 18.63 -25.26
C GLU A 19 15.36 17.62 -24.53
N LEU A 20 14.35 17.08 -25.21
CA LEU A 20 13.44 16.08 -24.64
C LEU A 20 14.20 14.81 -24.20
N THR A 21 15.13 14.33 -25.03
CA THR A 21 15.95 13.16 -24.71
C THR A 21 16.89 13.41 -23.54
N ILE A 22 17.49 14.61 -23.43
CA ILE A 22 18.32 14.98 -22.27
C ILE A 22 17.47 14.97 -21.00
N VAL A 23 16.27 15.57 -21.03
CA VAL A 23 15.35 15.59 -19.89
C VAL A 23 14.93 14.17 -19.48
N GLU A 24 14.58 13.31 -20.43
CA GLU A 24 14.21 11.91 -20.14
C GLU A 24 15.35 11.14 -19.46
N GLU A 25 16.59 11.32 -19.93
CA GLU A 25 17.75 10.66 -19.34
C GLU A 25 18.06 11.22 -17.95
N LEU A 26 17.92 12.54 -17.75
CA LEU A 26 18.05 13.14 -16.42
C LEU A 26 17.02 12.61 -15.44
N LEU A 27 15.77 12.43 -15.87
CA LEU A 27 14.74 11.82 -15.04
C LEU A 27 15.09 10.37 -14.67
N LYS A 28 15.67 9.59 -15.58
CA LYS A 28 16.17 8.24 -15.24
C LYS A 28 17.30 8.30 -14.21
N LEU A 29 18.30 9.16 -14.41
CA LEU A 29 19.43 9.32 -13.49
C LEU A 29 18.98 9.86 -12.12
N ASN A 30 18.00 10.75 -12.09
CA ASN A 30 17.38 11.22 -10.86
C ASN A 30 16.71 10.09 -10.09
N ASN A 31 16.04 9.18 -10.80
CA ASN A 31 15.32 8.06 -10.20
C ASN A 31 16.21 6.84 -9.90
N ASP A 32 17.46 6.79 -10.39
CA ASP A 32 18.40 5.72 -10.07
C ASP A 32 19.05 5.94 -8.70
N PRO A 33 18.77 5.09 -7.68
CA PRO A 33 19.36 5.22 -6.35
C PRO A 33 20.87 4.95 -6.33
N LYS A 34 21.45 4.40 -7.40
CA LYS A 34 22.91 4.22 -7.53
C LYS A 34 23.62 5.48 -7.99
N VAL A 35 22.88 6.45 -8.53
CA VAL A 35 23.41 7.72 -9.01
C VAL A 35 23.27 8.77 -7.91
N HIS A 36 24.39 9.29 -7.43
CA HIS A 36 24.45 10.28 -6.34
C HIS A 36 24.98 11.63 -6.82
N GLY A 37 25.14 11.83 -8.11
CA GLY A 37 25.65 13.07 -8.66
C GLY A 37 25.59 13.04 -10.16
N VAL A 38 25.10 14.13 -10.74
CA VAL A 38 25.02 14.32 -12.18
C VAL A 38 25.75 15.61 -12.53
N TYR A 39 26.72 15.49 -13.42
CA TYR A 39 27.45 16.61 -13.99
C TYR A 39 27.02 16.79 -15.45
N LEU A 40 26.40 17.93 -15.76
CA LEU A 40 25.92 18.25 -17.08
C LEU A 40 27.04 18.83 -17.95
N HIS A 41 27.86 17.94 -18.55
CA HIS A 41 28.85 18.35 -19.53
C HIS A 41 28.22 18.55 -20.92
N LEU A 42 27.40 19.60 -21.04
CA LEU A 42 26.65 19.94 -22.25
C LEU A 42 27.06 21.32 -22.78
N PRO A 43 26.92 21.58 -24.10
CA PRO A 43 27.10 22.93 -24.64
C PRO A 43 26.14 23.92 -23.96
N ALA A 44 26.57 25.17 -23.78
CA ALA A 44 25.76 26.21 -23.11
C ALA A 44 24.35 26.37 -23.72
N ALA A 45 24.20 26.20 -25.04
CA ALA A 45 22.92 26.25 -25.73
C ALA A 45 21.93 25.13 -25.34
N SER A 46 22.42 24.04 -24.73
CA SER A 46 21.61 22.89 -24.28
C SER A 46 21.26 22.97 -22.79
N LEU A 47 21.86 23.87 -22.01
CA LEU A 47 21.54 24.09 -20.60
C LEU A 47 20.35 25.06 -20.46
N THR A 48 19.22 24.69 -21.05
CA THR A 48 17.97 25.47 -20.93
C THR A 48 17.42 25.39 -19.51
N SER A 49 16.52 26.30 -19.13
CA SER A 49 15.81 26.23 -17.85
C SER A 49 15.05 24.92 -17.66
N ARG A 50 14.58 24.31 -18.75
CA ARG A 50 13.90 23.01 -18.72
C ARG A 50 14.87 21.87 -18.40
N VAL A 51 16.08 21.89 -18.96
CA VAL A 51 17.12 20.88 -18.67
C VAL A 51 17.65 21.04 -17.25
N LEU A 52 17.97 22.27 -16.84
CA LEU A 52 18.42 22.56 -15.47
C LEU A 52 17.31 22.25 -14.46
N GLY A 53 16.06 22.61 -14.74
CA GLY A 53 14.91 22.31 -13.90
C GLY A 53 14.55 20.82 -13.83
N ALA A 54 14.99 20.01 -14.80
CA ALA A 54 14.81 18.56 -14.77
C ALA A 54 15.83 17.85 -13.88
N LEU A 55 16.99 18.44 -13.61
CA LEU A 55 18.00 17.85 -12.71
C LEU A 55 17.58 17.99 -11.25
N ASN A 56 17.59 16.88 -10.49
CA ASN A 56 17.29 16.93 -9.07
C ASN A 56 18.37 17.77 -8.35
N PRO A 57 18.01 18.86 -7.65
CA PRO A 57 18.97 19.72 -6.96
C PRO A 57 19.87 18.99 -5.96
N GLU A 58 19.41 17.88 -5.38
CA GLU A 58 20.21 17.06 -4.45
C GLU A 58 21.27 16.21 -5.16
N LYS A 59 21.18 16.03 -6.49
CA LYS A 59 22.19 15.36 -7.34
C LYS A 59 22.98 16.33 -8.21
N ASP A 60 22.71 17.63 -8.14
CA ASP A 60 23.38 18.68 -8.93
C ASP A 60 24.75 19.04 -8.34
N VAL A 61 25.75 18.22 -8.64
CA VAL A 61 27.11 18.37 -8.09
C VAL A 61 27.88 19.55 -8.66
N ASP A 62 27.33 20.24 -9.66
CA ASP A 62 27.90 21.47 -10.23
C ASP A 62 27.17 22.73 -9.72
N GLY A 63 26.11 22.59 -8.90
CA GLY A 63 25.39 23.71 -8.27
C GLY A 63 24.71 24.65 -9.25
N THR A 64 24.33 24.16 -10.44
CA THR A 64 23.84 24.98 -11.56
C THR A 64 22.32 25.07 -11.66
N THR A 65 21.59 24.23 -10.93
CA THR A 65 20.13 24.28 -10.88
C THR A 65 19.64 25.59 -10.26
N ASP A 66 18.48 26.07 -10.71
CA ASP A 66 17.87 27.30 -10.20
C ASP A 66 17.68 27.27 -8.67
N LEU A 67 17.36 26.08 -8.10
CA LEU A 67 17.22 25.93 -6.66
C LEU A 67 18.56 26.06 -5.92
N ASN A 68 19.62 25.40 -6.38
CA ASN A 68 20.94 25.51 -5.73
C ASN A 68 21.52 26.92 -5.88
N MET A 69 21.35 27.55 -7.04
CA MET A 69 21.72 28.95 -7.24
C MET A 69 20.90 29.88 -6.34
N GLY A 70 19.60 29.65 -6.18
CA GLY A 70 18.76 30.39 -5.25
C GLY A 70 19.20 30.25 -3.79
N ARG A 71 19.52 29.02 -3.35
CA ARG A 71 20.08 28.71 -2.02
C ARG A 71 21.40 29.46 -1.79
N LEU A 72 22.29 29.42 -2.79
CA LEU A 72 23.57 30.11 -2.76
C LEU A 72 23.38 31.62 -2.55
N VAL A 73 22.54 32.26 -3.37
CA VAL A 73 22.26 33.71 -3.30
C VAL A 73 21.62 34.12 -1.97
N ARG A 74 20.75 33.28 -1.39
CA ARG A 74 20.07 33.57 -0.11
C ARG A 74 20.96 33.47 1.12
N GLY A 75 21.94 32.56 1.12
CA GLY A 75 22.74 32.31 2.33
C GLY A 75 22.84 30.83 2.68
N ASP A 76 21.93 30.03 2.14
CA ASP A 76 21.67 28.65 2.55
C ASP A 76 22.55 27.65 1.77
N ALA A 77 23.81 28.02 1.51
CA ALA A 77 24.74 27.18 0.75
C ALA A 77 24.98 25.82 1.40
N SER A 78 24.77 25.69 2.71
CA SER A 78 24.81 24.42 3.45
C SER A 78 23.73 23.42 3.01
N GLU A 79 22.63 23.89 2.44
CA GLU A 79 21.55 23.06 1.90
C GLU A 79 21.68 22.82 0.39
N GLY A 80 22.56 23.55 -0.30
CA GLY A 80 22.80 23.41 -1.75
C GLY A 80 24.17 22.84 -2.08
N PHE A 81 24.56 22.96 -3.35
CA PHE A 81 25.92 22.73 -3.81
C PHE A 81 26.51 24.05 -4.33
N VAL A 82 27.75 24.33 -3.93
CA VAL A 82 28.51 25.46 -4.47
C VAL A 82 29.11 25.02 -5.81
N PRO A 83 29.03 25.83 -6.88
CA PRO A 83 29.68 25.51 -8.14
C PRO A 83 31.18 25.21 -7.96
N PRO A 84 31.68 24.04 -8.39
CA PRO A 84 33.07 23.64 -8.18
C PRO A 84 34.09 24.64 -8.73
N VAL A 85 33.77 25.28 -9.85
CA VAL A 85 34.59 26.34 -10.45
C VAL A 85 34.67 27.56 -9.52
N ALA A 86 33.55 27.96 -8.92
CA ALA A 86 33.53 29.09 -8.00
C ALA A 86 34.34 28.79 -6.73
N GLY A 87 34.21 27.57 -6.19
CA GLY A 87 35.04 27.10 -5.07
C GLY A 87 36.54 27.12 -5.40
N ALA A 88 36.93 26.61 -6.57
CA ALA A 88 38.31 26.60 -7.02
C ALA A 88 38.92 28.00 -7.14
N VAL A 89 38.17 28.96 -7.68
CA VAL A 89 38.62 30.36 -7.81
C VAL A 89 38.81 31.00 -6.44
N LEU A 90 37.87 30.81 -5.50
CA LEU A 90 38.00 31.35 -4.13
C LEU A 90 39.23 30.80 -3.41
N ASP A 91 39.48 29.50 -3.54
CA ASP A 91 40.63 28.84 -2.92
C ASP A 91 41.96 29.37 -3.46
N LEU A 92 42.03 29.66 -4.76
CA LEU A 92 43.20 30.27 -5.38
C LEU A 92 43.39 31.73 -4.98
N LEU A 93 42.30 32.50 -4.85
CA LEU A 93 42.35 33.85 -4.30
C LEU A 93 42.83 33.86 -2.84
N GLY A 94 42.56 32.78 -2.07
CA GLY A 94 42.96 32.64 -0.67
C GLY A 94 44.35 32.03 -0.39
N LYS A 95 44.97 31.31 -1.34
CA LYS A 95 46.22 30.54 -1.15
C LYS A 95 47.54 31.27 -1.46
N HIS A 96 47.51 32.54 -1.84
CA HIS A 96 48.76 33.30 -1.95
C HIS A 96 49.32 33.57 -0.54
N ASP A 97 50.55 33.13 -0.27
CA ASP A 97 51.26 33.03 1.03
C ASP A 97 51.53 34.36 1.80
N ALA A 98 50.66 35.35 1.67
CA ALA A 98 50.56 36.50 2.56
C ALA A 98 49.07 36.87 2.65
N PRO A 99 48.56 37.43 3.76
CA PRO A 99 47.18 37.93 3.80
C PRO A 99 47.08 39.13 2.86
N LEU A 100 46.89 38.86 1.57
CA LEU A 100 46.49 39.85 0.59
C LEU A 100 45.17 40.39 1.11
N LYS A 101 45.18 41.64 1.56
CA LYS A 101 43.99 42.45 1.73
C LYS A 101 43.40 42.72 0.34
N VAL A 102 42.95 41.67 -0.36
CA VAL A 102 42.19 41.81 -1.61
C VAL A 102 40.95 42.58 -1.21
N LYS A 103 40.86 43.85 -1.60
CA LYS A 103 39.70 44.69 -1.31
C LYS A 103 38.76 44.70 -2.49
N SER A 104 39.28 44.48 -3.70
CA SER A 104 38.51 44.53 -4.94
C SER A 104 38.88 43.39 -5.92
N VAL A 105 37.88 42.68 -6.43
CA VAL A 105 38.00 41.67 -7.49
C VAL A 105 37.22 42.12 -8.71
N LEU A 106 37.83 42.05 -9.90
CA LEU A 106 37.14 42.28 -11.18
C LEU A 106 36.83 40.94 -11.87
N LEU A 107 35.55 40.65 -12.10
CA LEU A 107 35.09 39.56 -12.95
C LEU A 107 34.96 40.07 -14.39
N VAL A 108 35.73 39.50 -15.31
CA VAL A 108 35.72 39.88 -16.74
C VAL A 108 35.13 38.76 -17.57
N GLY A 109 34.07 39.05 -18.31
CA GLY A 109 33.37 38.07 -19.14
C GLY A 109 32.40 37.20 -18.34
N GLY A 110 31.94 36.12 -18.99
CA GLY A 110 30.95 35.18 -18.46
C GLY A 110 29.54 35.78 -18.33
N GLU A 111 28.52 34.96 -18.59
CA GLU A 111 27.11 35.26 -18.27
C GLU A 111 26.49 34.08 -17.51
N GLY A 112 25.39 34.33 -16.80
CA GLY A 112 24.63 33.27 -16.14
C GLY A 112 25.12 32.87 -14.74
N PRO A 113 24.82 31.62 -14.30
CA PRO A 113 24.95 31.16 -12.92
C PRO A 113 26.34 31.29 -12.30
N LEU A 114 27.40 30.97 -13.06
CA LEU A 114 28.77 30.96 -12.53
C LEU A 114 29.25 32.36 -12.09
N ARG A 115 28.96 33.39 -12.89
CA ARG A 115 29.30 34.78 -12.56
C ARG A 115 28.59 35.24 -11.30
N LEU A 116 27.30 34.92 -11.18
CA LEU A 116 26.50 35.22 -9.98
C LEU A 116 27.03 34.49 -8.75
N ALA A 117 27.39 33.21 -8.89
CA ALA A 117 27.95 32.42 -7.80
C ALA A 117 29.26 33.03 -7.27
N LEU A 118 30.18 33.37 -8.17
CA LEU A 118 31.44 34.03 -7.82
C LEU A 118 31.21 35.38 -7.14
N GLN A 119 30.35 36.22 -7.73
CA GLN A 119 30.02 37.52 -7.16
C GLN A 119 29.50 37.38 -5.73
N CYS A 120 28.46 36.55 -5.52
CA CYS A 120 27.88 36.37 -4.20
C CYS A 120 28.86 35.80 -3.16
N LEU A 121 29.70 34.84 -3.56
CA LEU A 121 30.65 34.22 -2.62
C LEU A 121 31.80 35.18 -2.25
N ILE A 122 32.33 35.93 -3.22
CA ILE A 122 33.41 36.89 -2.98
C ILE A 122 32.88 38.07 -2.14
N GLU A 123 31.72 38.63 -2.46
CA GLU A 123 31.11 39.72 -1.69
C GLU A 123 30.88 39.30 -0.22
N ARG A 124 30.48 38.05 0.04
CA ARG A 124 30.31 37.52 1.39
C ARG A 124 31.60 37.38 2.19
N SER A 125 32.75 37.29 1.51
CA SER A 125 34.05 37.33 2.16
C SER A 125 34.49 38.76 2.53
N GLY A 126 33.65 39.77 2.27
CA GLY A 126 33.92 41.18 2.59
C GLY A 126 34.74 41.91 1.52
N VAL A 127 34.79 41.36 0.30
CA VAL A 127 35.57 41.87 -0.83
C VAL A 127 34.65 42.52 -1.85
N GLU A 128 34.99 43.71 -2.36
CA GLU A 128 34.23 44.41 -3.38
C GLU A 128 34.36 43.68 -4.73
N VAL A 129 33.24 43.42 -5.41
CA VAL A 129 33.24 42.76 -6.72
C VAL A 129 32.75 43.72 -7.79
N ASN A 130 33.56 43.93 -8.81
CA ASN A 130 33.21 44.66 -10.02
C ASN A 130 33.07 43.69 -11.19
N THR A 131 32.18 43.98 -12.14
CA THR A 131 31.99 43.16 -13.35
C THR A 131 32.27 43.97 -14.62
N SER A 132 32.83 43.33 -15.64
CA SER A 132 33.09 43.96 -16.93
C SER A 132 32.94 42.96 -18.09
N HIS A 133 32.57 43.47 -19.27
CA HIS A 133 32.50 42.69 -20.49
C HIS A 133 33.82 42.80 -21.28
N TRP A 134 34.16 41.76 -22.04
CA TRP A 134 35.35 41.74 -22.91
C TRP A 134 35.45 42.95 -23.86
N ASN A 135 34.31 43.49 -24.31
CA ASN A 135 34.25 44.61 -25.26
C ASN A 135 34.18 45.99 -24.57
N SER A 136 34.34 46.07 -23.24
CA SER A 136 34.25 47.34 -22.53
C SER A 136 35.43 48.26 -22.87
N LYS A 137 35.13 49.51 -23.25
CA LYS A 137 36.15 50.54 -23.51
C LYS A 137 36.95 50.91 -22.25
N SER A 138 36.44 50.62 -21.06
CA SER A 138 37.11 50.86 -19.78
C SER A 138 37.81 49.62 -19.21
N LEU A 139 37.82 48.48 -19.92
CA LEU A 139 38.34 47.21 -19.40
C LEU A 139 39.79 47.32 -18.92
N GLN A 140 40.66 47.97 -19.70
CA GLN A 140 42.06 48.19 -19.32
C GLN A 140 42.18 48.94 -17.99
N THR A 141 41.44 50.03 -17.83
CA THR A 141 41.45 50.83 -16.60
C THR A 141 40.93 50.03 -15.40
N GLN A 142 39.85 49.26 -15.60
CA GLN A 142 39.27 48.42 -14.55
C GLN A 142 40.24 47.31 -14.11
N VAL A 143 40.91 46.65 -15.05
CA VAL A 143 41.92 45.60 -14.78
C VAL A 143 43.10 46.18 -13.99
N MET A 144 43.57 47.40 -14.32
CA MET A 144 44.66 48.07 -13.58
C MET A 144 44.26 48.54 -12.17
N GLN A 145 42.96 48.75 -11.92
CA GLN A 145 42.43 49.23 -10.65
C GLN A 145 42.15 48.11 -9.64
N ALA A 146 41.79 46.91 -10.12
CA ALA A 146 41.44 45.78 -9.27
C ALA A 146 42.66 45.14 -8.57
N ASP A 147 42.43 44.57 -7.39
CA ASP A 147 43.47 43.83 -6.66
C ASP A 147 43.60 42.39 -7.14
N ALA A 148 42.55 41.81 -7.71
CA ALA A 148 42.59 40.54 -8.43
C ALA A 148 41.61 40.54 -9.61
N VAL A 149 41.91 39.74 -10.63
CA VAL A 149 41.09 39.65 -11.86
C VAL A 149 40.79 38.19 -12.15
N VAL A 150 39.49 37.89 -12.34
CA VAL A 150 38.99 36.57 -12.72
C VAL A 150 38.44 36.66 -14.14
N LEU A 151 39.03 35.87 -15.05
CA LEU A 151 38.59 35.80 -16.44
C LEU A 151 37.64 34.61 -16.62
N LEU A 152 36.41 34.90 -17.05
CA LEU A 152 35.34 33.92 -17.24
C LEU A 152 35.09 33.67 -18.74
N GLY A 153 35.45 32.47 -19.21
CA GLY A 153 35.26 32.01 -20.59
C GLY A 153 36.31 32.55 -21.57
N ALA A 154 36.42 31.91 -22.73
CA ALA A 154 37.30 32.36 -23.82
C ALA A 154 36.77 33.66 -24.45
N GLY A 155 37.26 34.80 -23.99
CA GLY A 155 37.26 36.00 -24.82
C GLY A 155 38.26 35.81 -25.97
N ASN A 156 37.96 36.33 -27.17
CA ASN A 156 38.93 36.42 -28.29
C ASN A 156 40.12 37.36 -27.99
N MET A 157 40.38 37.67 -26.72
CA MET A 157 41.28 38.72 -26.26
C MET A 157 42.06 38.21 -25.04
N GLU A 158 43.37 38.04 -25.20
CA GLU A 158 44.26 37.80 -24.05
C GLU A 158 44.49 39.11 -23.30
N VAL A 159 44.34 39.11 -21.97
CA VAL A 159 44.69 40.26 -21.13
C VAL A 159 46.21 40.39 -21.10
N PRO A 160 46.81 41.49 -21.62
CA PRO A 160 48.25 41.65 -21.64
C PRO A 160 48.84 41.65 -20.22
N PRO A 161 50.00 41.01 -19.98
CA PRO A 161 50.68 41.04 -18.68
C PRO A 161 50.91 42.47 -18.15
N THR A 162 51.05 43.45 -19.06
CA THR A 162 51.22 44.87 -18.74
C THR A 162 50.00 45.55 -18.11
N TRP A 163 48.81 44.93 -18.16
CA TRP A 163 47.60 45.46 -17.52
C TRP A 163 47.46 44.99 -16.07
N ILE A 164 48.15 43.91 -15.72
CA ILE A 164 48.09 43.25 -14.42
C ILE A 164 49.18 43.88 -13.52
N ARG A 165 48.85 44.21 -12.27
CA ARG A 165 49.83 44.74 -11.30
C ARG A 165 50.98 43.72 -11.08
N PRO A 166 52.10 44.09 -10.43
CA PRO A 166 53.20 43.15 -10.18
C PRO A 166 52.91 42.06 -9.14
N GLU A 167 51.93 42.26 -8.25
CA GLU A 167 51.55 41.34 -7.15
C GLU A 167 50.05 40.87 -7.06
N PRO A 168 49.21 40.86 -8.10
CA PRO A 168 47.88 40.28 -8.05
C PRO A 168 47.86 38.83 -8.57
N GLY A 169 47.04 37.99 -7.94
CA GLY A 169 46.68 36.68 -8.47
C GLY A 169 45.73 36.83 -9.66
N VAL A 170 46.06 36.25 -10.82
CA VAL A 170 45.15 36.14 -11.96
C VAL A 170 44.65 34.71 -12.03
N ALA A 171 43.33 34.53 -11.89
CA ALA A 171 42.68 33.25 -12.06
C ALA A 171 41.95 33.21 -13.41
N THR A 172 42.32 32.26 -14.27
CA THR A 172 41.72 32.09 -15.60
C THR A 172 40.93 30.79 -15.66
N TYR A 173 39.65 30.86 -16.05
CA TYR A 173 38.81 29.70 -16.34
C TYR A 173 38.36 29.74 -17.81
N ASP A 174 38.75 28.72 -18.57
CA ASP A 174 38.36 28.52 -19.97
C ASP A 174 37.42 27.31 -20.08
N ASP A 175 36.29 27.48 -20.76
CA ASP A 175 35.29 26.42 -20.99
C ASP A 175 35.71 25.46 -22.11
N ALA A 176 36.76 25.80 -22.88
CA ALA A 176 37.32 24.93 -23.90
C ALA A 176 38.64 24.31 -23.40
N ILE A 177 38.69 22.97 -23.40
CA ILE A 177 39.90 22.13 -23.29
C ILE A 177 40.34 21.83 -21.85
N GLY A 178 40.23 20.53 -21.51
CA GLY A 178 40.83 19.99 -20.30
C GLY A 178 42.33 20.25 -20.22
N LEU A 179 42.83 20.42 -19.00
CA LEU A 179 44.26 20.38 -18.65
C LEU A 179 45.13 21.44 -19.36
N SER A 180 44.89 22.73 -19.10
CA SER A 180 45.98 23.72 -19.18
C SER A 180 46.71 23.75 -17.83
N SER A 181 47.95 23.28 -17.83
CA SER A 181 48.81 23.01 -16.68
C SER A 181 49.35 24.25 -15.94
N ARG A 182 48.79 25.44 -16.18
CA ARG A 182 49.34 26.71 -15.63
C ARG A 182 48.53 27.38 -14.51
N SER A 183 47.25 27.05 -14.29
CA SER A 183 46.42 27.78 -13.30
C SER A 183 45.92 26.97 -12.10
N GLY A 184 46.10 25.64 -12.04
CA GLY A 184 45.62 24.79 -10.92
C GLY A 184 44.09 24.68 -10.76
N VAL A 185 43.32 25.60 -11.37
CA VAL A 185 41.85 25.70 -11.31
C VAL A 185 41.20 24.38 -11.72
N GLY A 186 41.63 23.76 -12.83
CA GLY A 186 41.02 22.52 -13.32
C GLY A 186 41.09 21.35 -12.34
N TYR A 187 42.22 21.19 -11.64
CA TYR A 187 42.39 20.14 -10.63
C TYR A 187 41.56 20.43 -9.38
N LEU A 188 41.50 21.69 -8.94
CA LEU A 188 40.66 22.10 -7.82
C LEU A 188 39.17 21.96 -8.14
N THR A 189 38.73 22.35 -9.34
CA THR A 189 37.35 22.16 -9.81
C THR A 189 36.97 20.68 -9.78
N ALA A 190 37.85 19.80 -10.28
CA ALA A 190 37.61 18.35 -10.20
C ALA A 190 37.51 17.88 -8.73
N ALA A 191 38.38 18.35 -7.85
CA ALA A 191 38.36 18.01 -6.43
C ALA A 191 37.06 18.48 -5.72
N TYR A 192 36.64 19.73 -5.93
CA TYR A 192 35.38 20.25 -5.40
C TYR A 192 34.17 19.52 -5.95
N ARG A 193 34.19 19.13 -7.23
CA ARG A 193 33.11 18.31 -7.80
C ARG A 193 33.05 16.93 -7.13
N THR A 194 34.19 16.27 -6.93
CA THR A 194 34.25 15.02 -6.16
C THR A 194 33.74 15.21 -4.73
N GLN A 195 34.09 16.33 -4.10
CA GLN A 195 33.58 16.68 -2.78
C GLN A 195 32.05 16.86 -2.77
N ASN A 196 31.48 17.51 -3.78
CA ASN A 196 30.03 17.64 -3.94
C ASN A 196 29.35 16.27 -4.14
N VAL A 197 29.95 15.35 -4.91
CA VAL A 197 29.46 13.96 -5.02
C VAL A 197 29.45 13.29 -3.64
N ILE A 198 30.54 13.39 -2.86
CA ILE A 198 30.62 12.82 -1.50
C ILE A 198 29.56 13.44 -0.59
N HIS A 199 29.35 14.76 -0.65
CA HIS A 199 28.30 15.43 0.11
C HIS A 199 26.90 14.94 -0.29
N SER A 200 26.62 14.78 -1.59
CA SER A 200 25.34 14.21 -2.05
C SER A 200 25.16 12.78 -1.56
N CYS A 201 26.18 11.92 -1.66
CA CYS A 201 26.15 10.57 -1.10
C CYS A 201 25.86 10.57 0.40
N ASN A 202 26.53 11.41 1.18
CA ASN A 202 26.33 11.49 2.62
C ASN A 202 24.91 11.97 2.97
N ARG A 203 24.41 13.01 2.29
CA ARG A 203 23.03 13.48 2.44
C ARG A 203 22.03 12.38 2.07
N TRP A 204 22.27 11.67 0.97
CA TRP A 204 21.43 10.55 0.56
C TRP A 204 21.40 9.45 1.63
N ILE A 205 22.55 9.00 2.14
CA ILE A 205 22.64 8.01 3.23
C ILE A 205 21.87 8.48 4.47
N GLN A 206 22.02 9.75 4.86
CA GLN A 206 21.29 10.35 5.98
C GLN A 206 19.78 10.48 5.72
N ASN A 207 19.35 10.65 4.47
CA ASN A 207 17.95 10.65 4.06
C ASN A 207 17.34 9.24 4.07
N GLN A 208 18.14 8.21 3.83
CA GLN A 208 17.65 6.83 3.84
C GLN A 208 17.29 6.34 5.25
N GLN A 209 17.93 6.89 6.29
CA GLN A 209 17.70 6.49 7.68
C GLN A 209 16.33 6.93 8.21
N TYR A 210 15.82 6.20 9.21
CA TYR A 210 14.63 6.61 9.94
C TYR A 210 14.79 8.01 10.53
N ARG A 211 13.73 8.81 10.41
CA ARG A 211 13.65 10.15 11.01
C ARG A 211 12.47 10.21 11.98
N PRO A 212 12.64 10.84 13.15
CA PRO A 212 11.51 11.17 14.00
C PRO A 212 10.49 11.99 13.21
N TRP A 213 9.21 11.62 13.29
CA TRP A 213 8.16 12.29 12.55
C TRP A 213 7.97 13.71 13.07
N ARG A 214 7.66 14.62 12.15
CA ARG A 214 7.24 16.00 12.46
C ARG A 214 5.79 16.20 12.01
N LEU A 215 4.92 15.32 12.46
CA LEU A 215 3.52 15.29 12.05
C LEU A 215 2.74 16.48 12.61
N ARG A 216 2.20 17.32 11.73
CA ARG A 216 1.36 18.45 12.10
C ARG A 216 -0.10 18.02 12.19
N SER A 217 -0.65 17.88 13.39
CA SER A 217 -2.07 17.50 13.53
C SER A 217 -2.99 18.57 12.93
N LEU A 218 -4.03 18.14 12.21
CA LEU A 218 -5.10 19.04 11.77
C LEU A 218 -6.00 19.35 12.97
N LYS A 219 -6.41 20.62 13.10
CA LYS A 219 -7.30 21.02 14.19
C LYS A 219 -8.71 20.54 13.88
N LEU A 220 -9.34 19.92 14.88
CA LEU A 220 -10.73 19.52 14.82
C LEU A 220 -11.59 20.45 15.68
N LEU A 221 -12.76 20.83 15.17
CA LEU A 221 -13.75 21.63 15.87
C LEU A 221 -15.08 20.87 15.92
N PRO A 222 -15.27 19.98 16.91
CA PRO A 222 -16.51 19.22 17.03
C PRO A 222 -17.73 20.12 17.28
N LEU A 223 -18.82 19.85 16.57
CA LEU A 223 -20.11 20.52 16.70
C LEU A 223 -21.09 19.67 17.52
N THR A 224 -22.07 20.33 18.12
CA THR A 224 -23.18 19.68 18.83
C THR A 224 -24.49 20.39 18.46
N PRO A 225 -25.49 19.70 17.88
CA PRO A 225 -25.50 18.26 17.54
C PRO A 225 -24.43 17.88 16.50
N VAL A 226 -23.97 16.63 16.53
CA VAL A 226 -22.98 16.10 15.58
C VAL A 226 -23.64 16.05 14.19
N PRO A 227 -23.02 16.65 13.14
CA PRO A 227 -23.54 16.59 11.77
C PRO A 227 -23.50 15.18 11.18
N SER A 228 -24.01 15.01 9.96
CA SER A 228 -23.85 13.75 9.24
C SER A 228 -22.38 13.46 8.91
N ASP A 229 -22.04 12.20 8.70
CA ASP A 229 -20.66 11.78 8.48
C ASP A 229 -20.03 12.47 7.26
N ILE A 230 -20.79 12.63 6.17
CA ILE A 230 -20.33 13.28 4.94
C ILE A 230 -20.13 14.79 5.12
N GLU A 231 -21.01 15.47 5.87
CA GLU A 231 -20.86 16.90 6.18
C GLU A 231 -19.56 17.14 6.99
N ILE A 232 -19.26 16.25 7.95
CA ILE A 232 -18.00 16.32 8.71
C ILE A 232 -16.80 16.10 7.79
N SER A 233 -16.85 15.10 6.90
CA SER A 233 -15.75 14.83 5.95
C SER A 233 -15.50 16.00 5.01
N ARG A 234 -16.55 16.65 4.48
CA ARG A 234 -16.42 17.79 3.55
C ARG A 234 -15.96 19.07 4.25
N ALA A 235 -16.34 19.26 5.50
CA ALA A 235 -15.95 20.43 6.29
C ALA A 235 -14.45 20.44 6.65
N GLN A 236 -13.74 19.30 6.52
CA GLN A 236 -12.32 19.21 6.84
C GLN A 236 -11.46 19.16 5.58
N THR A 237 -10.55 20.14 5.43
CA THR A 237 -9.57 20.13 4.35
C THR A 237 -8.42 19.17 4.70
N PRO A 238 -8.21 18.08 3.93
CA PRO A 238 -7.08 17.18 4.15
C PRO A 238 -5.75 17.89 3.83
N LYS A 239 -4.65 17.41 4.42
CA LYS A 239 -3.31 17.80 3.95
C LYS A 239 -3.09 17.28 2.53
N PRO A 240 -2.33 18.00 1.69
CA PRO A 240 -1.70 17.40 0.53
C PRO A 240 -0.95 16.11 0.91
N VAL A 241 -1.10 15.05 0.12
CA VAL A 241 -0.56 13.73 0.44
C VAL A 241 0.97 13.69 0.42
N ASP A 242 1.60 14.53 -0.38
CA ASP A 242 3.05 14.77 -0.41
C ASP A 242 3.53 15.39 0.91
N GLN A 243 2.82 16.38 1.44
CA GLN A 243 3.11 16.93 2.77
C GLN A 243 2.97 15.85 3.86
N LEU A 244 1.91 15.03 3.82
CA LEU A 244 1.74 13.95 4.79
C LEU A 244 2.88 12.93 4.69
N ALA A 245 3.27 12.57 3.47
CA ALA A 245 4.35 11.63 3.19
C ALA A 245 5.69 12.13 3.75
N GLU A 246 6.02 13.41 3.53
CA GLU A 246 7.21 14.04 4.09
C GLU A 246 7.19 14.02 5.63
N GLU A 247 6.06 14.38 6.25
CA GLU A 247 5.91 14.45 7.71
C GLU A 247 6.14 13.09 8.40
N ILE A 248 5.89 11.97 7.71
CA ILE A 248 6.07 10.60 8.20
C ILE A 248 7.36 9.93 7.70
N GLY A 249 8.22 10.65 6.97
CA GLY A 249 9.53 10.16 6.54
C GLY A 249 9.51 9.24 5.31
N LEU A 250 8.50 9.37 4.45
CA LEU A 250 8.52 8.79 3.09
C LEU A 250 9.40 9.65 2.18
N LEU A 251 10.15 9.00 1.29
CA LEU A 251 10.92 9.68 0.26
C LEU A 251 10.02 10.00 -0.95
N PRO A 252 10.30 11.08 -1.72
CA PRO A 252 9.53 11.41 -2.92
C PRO A 252 9.41 10.26 -3.91
N GLU A 253 10.47 9.49 -4.10
CA GLU A 253 10.52 8.31 -4.99
C GLU A 253 9.69 7.11 -4.48
N GLU A 254 9.29 7.12 -3.20
CA GLU A 254 8.46 6.07 -2.61
C GLU A 254 6.96 6.37 -2.75
N LEU A 255 6.59 7.52 -3.31
CA LEU A 255 5.22 8.01 -3.39
C LEU A 255 4.75 8.12 -4.86
N GLU A 256 3.61 7.51 -5.17
CA GLU A 256 2.93 7.63 -6.46
C GLU A 256 1.56 8.30 -6.23
N ALA A 257 1.46 9.60 -6.50
CA ALA A 257 0.26 10.39 -6.19
C ALA A 257 -0.95 10.05 -7.09
N TYR A 258 -2.13 9.96 -6.48
CA TYR A 258 -3.43 9.79 -7.14
C TYR A 258 -4.34 10.97 -6.80
N GLY A 259 -4.08 12.11 -7.44
CA GLY A 259 -4.64 13.40 -7.05
C GLY A 259 -3.93 13.97 -5.82
N ARG A 260 -4.59 14.89 -5.11
CA ARG A 260 -3.96 15.63 -4.00
C ARG A 260 -4.01 14.93 -2.65
N ASN A 261 -4.96 14.00 -2.46
CA ASN A 261 -5.35 13.52 -1.12
C ASN A 261 -4.93 12.07 -0.83
N LYS A 262 -4.45 11.33 -1.84
CA LYS A 262 -4.08 9.91 -1.72
C LYS A 262 -2.95 9.54 -2.65
N ALA A 263 -2.19 8.51 -2.28
CA ALA A 263 -1.04 8.04 -3.05
C ALA A 263 -0.78 6.54 -2.81
N LYS A 264 -0.20 5.85 -3.79
CA LYS A 264 0.38 4.52 -3.58
C LYS A 264 1.78 4.67 -2.96
N VAL A 265 2.13 3.75 -2.05
CA VAL A 265 3.47 3.70 -1.42
C VAL A 265 4.26 2.50 -1.91
N GLN A 266 5.48 2.74 -2.38
CA GLN A 266 6.37 1.71 -2.93
C GLN A 266 6.84 0.71 -1.88
N LEU A 267 7.06 -0.53 -2.31
CA LEU A 267 7.56 -1.61 -1.45
C LEU A 267 9.07 -1.49 -1.13
N SER A 268 9.82 -0.70 -1.91
CA SER A 268 11.26 -0.43 -1.68
C SER A 268 11.56 0.17 -0.31
N LEU A 269 10.53 0.75 0.34
CA LEU A 269 10.60 1.20 1.72
C LEU A 269 11.00 0.09 2.70
N LEU A 270 10.53 -1.15 2.47
CA LEU A 270 10.89 -2.27 3.33
C LEU A 270 12.38 -2.61 3.23
N ASP A 271 12.97 -2.47 2.04
CA ASP A 271 14.41 -2.67 1.84
C ASP A 271 15.21 -1.56 2.53
N ARG A 272 14.77 -0.31 2.38
CA ARG A 272 15.39 0.86 3.01
C ARG A 272 15.36 0.80 4.53
N LEU A 273 14.20 0.47 5.12
CA LEU A 273 13.97 0.43 6.56
C LEU A 273 14.10 -0.98 7.15
N HIS A 274 14.73 -1.94 6.47
CA HIS A 274 14.83 -3.32 6.94
C HIS A 274 15.44 -3.44 8.36
N SER A 275 16.44 -2.60 8.66
CA SER A 275 17.14 -2.56 9.96
C SER A 275 16.38 -1.81 11.04
N GLN A 276 15.34 -1.04 10.69
CA GLN A 276 14.52 -0.32 11.65
C GLN A 276 13.66 -1.34 12.43
N PRO A 277 13.66 -1.32 13.77
CA PRO A 277 12.76 -2.15 14.56
C PRO A 277 11.29 -1.81 14.28
N ASP A 278 10.45 -2.85 14.23
CA ASP A 278 9.01 -2.70 14.10
C ASP A 278 8.43 -2.02 15.36
N GLY A 279 7.38 -1.22 15.16
CA GLY A 279 6.60 -0.64 16.26
C GLY A 279 5.65 -1.64 16.93
N ASN A 280 4.80 -1.10 17.81
CA ASN A 280 3.79 -1.88 18.51
C ASN A 280 2.60 -2.18 17.60
N TYR A 281 2.22 -3.44 17.50
CA TYR A 281 1.14 -3.90 16.64
C TYR A 281 -0.16 -4.14 17.44
N VAL A 282 -1.17 -3.32 17.19
CA VAL A 282 -2.45 -3.31 17.91
C VAL A 282 -3.56 -3.80 16.99
N LEU A 283 -4.27 -4.85 17.42
CA LEU A 283 -5.43 -5.37 16.70
C LEU A 283 -6.72 -4.86 17.34
N VAL A 284 -7.60 -4.25 16.54
CA VAL A 284 -8.97 -3.92 16.94
C VAL A 284 -9.93 -5.01 16.43
N ALA A 285 -10.65 -5.63 17.36
CA ALA A 285 -11.70 -6.60 17.10
C ALA A 285 -12.99 -6.16 17.81
N GLY A 286 -14.12 -6.81 17.51
CA GLY A 286 -15.40 -6.52 18.17
C GLY A 286 -15.94 -7.74 18.91
N ILE A 287 -16.95 -7.51 19.74
CA ILE A 287 -17.88 -8.57 20.14
C ILE A 287 -18.63 -9.13 18.92
N THR A 288 -19.45 -10.16 19.11
CA THR A 288 -20.26 -10.71 18.01
C THR A 288 -21.18 -9.61 17.45
N PRO A 289 -21.13 -9.32 16.14
CA PRO A 289 -21.95 -8.25 15.55
C PRO A 289 -23.45 -8.38 15.80
N THR A 290 -24.08 -7.22 16.01
CA THR A 290 -25.52 -7.04 16.14
C THR A 290 -26.01 -6.01 15.12
N PRO A 291 -27.30 -6.00 14.75
CA PRO A 291 -27.88 -4.95 13.89
C PRO A 291 -27.78 -3.53 14.46
N LEU A 292 -27.44 -3.39 15.74
CA LEU A 292 -27.30 -2.11 16.44
C LEU A 292 -25.95 -1.43 16.17
N GLY A 293 -24.97 -2.19 15.67
CA GLY A 293 -23.63 -1.72 15.34
C GLY A 293 -22.71 -1.52 16.55
N GLU A 294 -21.45 -1.92 16.41
CA GLU A 294 -20.44 -1.77 17.46
C GLU A 294 -19.53 -0.55 17.26
N GLY A 295 -19.38 -0.08 16.02
CA GLY A 295 -18.49 1.05 15.68
C GLY A 295 -17.00 0.69 15.74
N LYS A 296 -16.64 -0.54 15.34
CA LYS A 296 -15.24 -1.04 15.39
C LYS A 296 -14.25 -0.13 14.65
N SER A 297 -14.54 0.19 13.39
CA SER A 297 -13.66 1.06 12.59
C SER A 297 -13.62 2.50 13.12
N THR A 298 -14.72 2.96 13.72
CA THR A 298 -14.79 4.25 14.41
C THR A 298 -13.83 4.27 15.61
N VAL A 299 -13.78 3.19 16.40
CA VAL A 299 -12.80 3.04 17.49
C VAL A 299 -11.36 2.95 16.95
N THR A 300 -11.13 2.19 15.88
CA THR A 300 -9.80 2.11 15.23
C THR A 300 -9.26 3.49 14.89
N ILE A 301 -10.09 4.32 14.25
CA ILE A 301 -9.71 5.67 13.86
C ILE A 301 -9.62 6.62 15.06
N GLY A 302 -10.55 6.54 16.02
CA GLY A 302 -10.49 7.31 17.25
C GLY A 302 -9.22 7.03 18.07
N LEU A 303 -8.81 5.75 18.15
CA LEU A 303 -7.59 5.33 18.84
C LEU A 303 -6.34 5.84 18.13
N VAL A 304 -6.23 5.70 16.81
CA VAL A 304 -5.04 6.17 16.09
C VAL A 304 -4.91 7.70 16.17
N GLN A 305 -6.04 8.43 16.11
CA GLN A 305 -6.08 9.87 16.32
C GLN A 305 -5.65 10.25 17.74
N ALA A 306 -6.11 9.52 18.76
CA ALA A 306 -5.69 9.72 20.14
C ALA A 306 -4.17 9.55 20.32
N LEU A 307 -3.61 8.45 19.82
CA LEU A 307 -2.17 8.16 19.90
C LEU A 307 -1.34 9.20 19.14
N SER A 308 -1.76 9.56 17.93
CA SER A 308 -1.03 10.48 17.05
C SER A 308 -1.24 11.94 17.41
N ALA A 309 -2.47 12.45 17.27
CA ALA A 309 -2.77 13.87 17.36
C ALA A 309 -2.69 14.41 18.80
N HIS A 310 -2.98 13.58 19.81
CA HIS A 310 -3.05 14.02 21.20
C HIS A 310 -1.90 13.52 22.08
N LEU A 311 -1.46 12.26 21.93
CA LEU A 311 -0.30 11.74 22.67
C LEU A 311 1.04 11.98 21.95
N LYS A 312 1.02 12.46 20.70
CA LYS A 312 2.21 12.76 19.89
C LYS A 312 3.13 11.54 19.70
N LEU A 313 2.52 10.37 19.57
CA LEU A 313 3.21 9.11 19.27
C LEU A 313 3.05 8.80 17.79
N ASN A 314 4.14 8.40 17.12
CA ASN A 314 4.06 7.95 15.73
C ASN A 314 3.05 6.81 15.62
N SER A 315 1.96 7.05 14.90
CA SER A 315 0.88 6.08 14.81
C SER A 315 0.29 6.02 13.41
N PHE A 316 -0.04 4.81 12.99
CA PHE A 316 -0.62 4.50 11.69
C PHE A 316 -1.89 3.67 11.89
N ALA A 317 -2.90 3.86 11.03
CA ALA A 317 -4.00 2.90 10.92
C ALA A 317 -3.93 2.11 9.62
N CYS A 318 -4.24 0.82 9.67
CA CYS A 318 -4.34 -0.04 8.48
C CYS A 318 -5.77 -0.56 8.35
N LEU A 319 -6.45 -0.15 7.29
CA LEU A 319 -7.84 -0.48 7.01
C LEU A 319 -8.00 -1.25 5.71
N ARG A 320 -9.15 -1.92 5.61
CA ARG A 320 -9.58 -2.58 4.38
C ARG A 320 -10.21 -1.58 3.43
N GLN A 321 -9.98 -1.78 2.14
CA GLN A 321 -10.77 -1.12 1.09
C GLN A 321 -12.19 -1.73 1.06
N PRO A 322 -13.26 -0.92 1.10
CA PRO A 322 -14.62 -1.41 0.92
C PRO A 322 -14.88 -1.80 -0.55
N SER A 323 -15.77 -2.76 -0.76
CA SER A 323 -16.35 -3.00 -2.09
C SER A 323 -17.31 -1.87 -2.45
N GLN A 324 -17.35 -1.46 -3.71
CA GLN A 324 -18.30 -0.46 -4.17
C GLN A 324 -19.72 -1.04 -4.32
N GLY A 325 -19.87 -2.37 -4.49
CA GLY A 325 -21.16 -3.02 -4.70
C GLY A 325 -22.21 -2.68 -3.63
N PRO A 326 -21.90 -2.83 -2.33
CA PRO A 326 -22.78 -2.41 -1.23
C PRO A 326 -23.12 -0.91 -1.21
N THR A 327 -22.22 -0.04 -1.67
CA THR A 327 -22.40 1.43 -1.70
C THR A 327 -23.61 1.84 -2.54
N PHE A 328 -23.94 1.09 -3.60
CA PHE A 328 -25.13 1.31 -4.45
C PHE A 328 -26.33 0.44 -4.05
N GLY A 329 -26.18 -0.43 -3.05
CA GLY A 329 -27.23 -1.32 -2.56
C GLY A 329 -27.96 -0.79 -1.34
N VAL A 330 -27.28 -0.69 -0.20
CA VAL A 330 -27.91 -0.39 1.10
C VAL A 330 -27.53 1.00 1.61
N LYS A 331 -26.25 1.37 1.49
CA LYS A 331 -25.62 2.70 1.66
C LYS A 331 -24.11 2.49 1.80
N GLY A 332 -23.31 3.45 1.34
CA GLY A 332 -21.87 3.47 1.63
C GLY A 332 -21.63 3.64 3.13
N GLY A 333 -20.55 3.05 3.65
CA GLY A 333 -20.15 3.22 5.05
C GLY A 333 -19.03 4.24 5.19
N ALA A 334 -19.03 5.03 6.26
CA ALA A 334 -17.83 5.79 6.62
C ALA A 334 -16.66 4.83 6.93
N ALA A 335 -15.45 5.23 6.57
CA ALA A 335 -14.22 4.65 7.10
C ALA A 335 -14.02 5.09 8.55
N GLY A 336 -14.91 4.63 9.44
CA GLY A 336 -15.08 5.19 10.78
C GLY A 336 -16.49 5.75 10.99
N GLY A 337 -16.62 6.90 11.65
CA GLY A 337 -17.89 7.61 11.81
C GLY A 337 -17.76 8.84 12.72
N GLY A 338 -18.64 9.82 12.54
CA GLY A 338 -18.61 11.08 13.27
C GLY A 338 -17.28 11.81 13.11
N TYR A 339 -16.65 12.18 14.22
CA TYR A 339 -15.36 12.87 14.23
C TYR A 339 -14.13 11.96 14.17
N ALA A 340 -14.34 10.66 13.96
CA ALA A 340 -13.28 9.66 13.79
C ALA A 340 -13.45 8.95 12.43
N GLN A 341 -12.95 9.58 11.36
CA GLN A 341 -13.08 9.11 9.98
C GLN A 341 -11.77 9.24 9.19
N VAL A 342 -11.62 8.41 8.15
CA VAL A 342 -10.67 8.65 7.05
C VAL A 342 -11.30 9.59 6.02
N ILE A 343 -10.53 10.55 5.53
CA ILE A 343 -10.97 11.54 4.55
C ILE A 343 -10.04 11.58 3.32
N PRO A 344 -10.57 11.94 2.12
CA PRO A 344 -11.98 12.16 1.81
C PRO A 344 -12.80 10.87 1.72
N MET A 345 -14.03 10.88 2.27
CA MET A 345 -14.86 9.69 2.41
C MET A 345 -15.45 9.16 1.09
N GLU A 346 -15.69 10.03 0.11
CA GLU A 346 -16.17 9.65 -1.24
C GLU A 346 -15.11 8.86 -1.99
N GLU A 347 -13.87 9.35 -1.99
CA GLU A 347 -12.73 8.67 -2.62
C GLU A 347 -12.47 7.29 -1.99
N PHE A 348 -12.71 7.15 -0.68
CA PHE A 348 -12.56 5.89 0.05
C PHE A 348 -13.56 4.81 -0.39
N ASN A 349 -14.80 5.18 -0.72
CA ASN A 349 -15.91 4.25 -0.93
C ASN A 349 -16.18 3.86 -2.40
N LEU A 350 -15.55 4.57 -3.34
CA LEU A 350 -15.71 4.33 -4.77
C LEU A 350 -14.49 3.59 -5.32
N HIS A 351 -13.79 4.20 -6.29
CA HIS A 351 -12.73 3.53 -7.03
C HIS A 351 -11.37 3.53 -6.31
N LEU A 352 -11.18 4.41 -5.33
CA LEU A 352 -9.91 4.64 -4.63
C LEU A 352 -8.73 4.77 -5.62
N THR A 353 -7.89 3.74 -5.72
CA THR A 353 -6.72 3.67 -6.63
C THR A 353 -6.85 2.59 -7.70
N GLY A 354 -8.02 1.95 -7.83
CA GLY A 354 -8.31 0.94 -8.86
C GLY A 354 -7.94 -0.50 -8.51
N ASP A 355 -7.59 -0.79 -7.26
CA ASP A 355 -7.10 -2.13 -6.85
C ASP A 355 -8.14 -3.23 -7.11
N ILE A 356 -9.40 -2.98 -6.79
CA ILE A 356 -10.50 -3.92 -7.02
C ILE A 356 -10.77 -4.11 -8.53
N HIS A 357 -10.52 -3.08 -9.34
CA HIS A 357 -10.61 -3.18 -10.81
C HIS A 357 -9.49 -4.07 -11.35
N ALA A 358 -8.27 -3.92 -10.84
CA ALA A 358 -7.15 -4.80 -11.18
C ALA A 358 -7.45 -6.26 -10.81
N ILE A 359 -8.03 -6.52 -9.63
CA ILE A 359 -8.47 -7.85 -9.21
C ILE A 359 -9.55 -8.40 -10.14
N THR A 360 -10.52 -7.57 -10.53
CA THR A 360 -11.60 -7.97 -11.44
C THR A 360 -11.05 -8.39 -12.79
N ALA A 361 -10.16 -7.57 -13.38
CA ALA A 361 -9.50 -7.88 -14.64
C ALA A 361 -8.64 -9.15 -14.54
N ALA A 362 -7.84 -9.27 -13.49
CA ALA A 362 -6.97 -10.41 -13.22
C ALA A 362 -7.75 -11.72 -13.08
N ASN A 363 -8.81 -11.74 -12.26
CA ASN A 363 -9.64 -12.91 -12.03
C ASN A 363 -10.37 -13.35 -13.30
N ASN A 364 -10.91 -12.38 -14.05
CA ASN A 364 -11.64 -12.67 -15.28
C ASN A 364 -10.72 -13.08 -16.44
N LEU A 365 -9.45 -12.65 -16.44
CA LEU A 365 -8.44 -13.18 -17.35
C LEU A 365 -8.17 -14.67 -17.09
N VAL A 366 -8.07 -15.09 -15.83
CA VAL A 366 -7.94 -16.53 -15.49
C VAL A 366 -9.17 -17.30 -15.98
N ALA A 367 -10.39 -16.79 -15.73
CA ALA A 367 -11.61 -17.42 -16.21
C ALA A 367 -11.66 -17.55 -17.74
N ALA A 368 -11.23 -16.51 -18.47
CA ALA A 368 -11.13 -16.54 -19.92
C ALA A 368 -10.07 -17.54 -20.41
N ALA A 369 -8.92 -17.62 -19.73
CA ALA A 369 -7.86 -18.57 -20.05
C ALA A 369 -8.31 -20.03 -19.88
N ILE A 370 -9.11 -20.33 -18.85
CA ILE A 370 -9.72 -21.66 -18.65
C ILE A 370 -10.58 -22.02 -19.87
N ASP A 371 -11.53 -21.15 -20.21
CA ASP A 371 -12.50 -21.42 -21.28
C ASP A 371 -11.81 -21.56 -22.65
N ALA A 372 -10.87 -20.65 -22.96
CA ALA A 372 -10.08 -20.70 -24.18
C ALA A 372 -9.22 -21.98 -24.26
N ARG A 373 -8.60 -22.37 -23.13
CA ARG A 373 -7.79 -23.59 -23.07
C ARG A 373 -8.63 -24.83 -23.35
N MET A 374 -9.80 -24.94 -22.72
CA MET A 374 -10.72 -26.06 -22.95
C MET A 374 -11.20 -26.14 -24.39
N LEU A 375 -11.60 -25.01 -24.99
CA LEU A 375 -12.02 -24.95 -26.39
C LEU A 375 -10.92 -25.42 -27.34
N HIS A 376 -9.70 -24.92 -27.16
CA HIS A 376 -8.59 -25.26 -28.06
C HIS A 376 -8.09 -26.68 -27.86
N GLU A 377 -8.14 -27.22 -26.64
CA GLU A 377 -7.92 -28.64 -26.42
C GLU A 377 -9.01 -29.47 -27.12
N ALA A 378 -10.29 -29.20 -26.92
CA ALA A 378 -11.36 -30.00 -27.51
C ALA A 378 -11.36 -30.04 -29.05
N THR A 379 -10.78 -29.04 -29.71
CA THR A 379 -10.95 -28.81 -31.16
C THR A 379 -9.70 -28.99 -32.01
N GLN A 380 -8.54 -29.28 -31.41
CA GLN A 380 -7.27 -29.36 -32.12
C GLN A 380 -6.54 -30.68 -31.83
N SER A 381 -5.81 -31.20 -32.82
CA SER A 381 -4.83 -32.28 -32.61
C SER A 381 -3.64 -31.81 -31.77
N ASP A 382 -2.97 -32.72 -31.06
CA ASP A 382 -1.80 -32.40 -30.22
C ASP A 382 -0.70 -31.65 -30.97
N LYS A 383 -0.39 -32.08 -32.20
CA LYS A 383 0.61 -31.43 -33.06
C LYS A 383 0.23 -29.99 -33.38
N ALA A 384 -1.04 -29.75 -33.72
CA ALA A 384 -1.53 -28.42 -34.06
C ALA A 384 -1.56 -27.50 -32.84
N LEU A 385 -1.98 -28.02 -31.68
CA LEU A 385 -1.99 -27.28 -30.42
C LEU A 385 -0.57 -26.93 -29.97
N PHE A 386 0.37 -27.89 -30.04
CA PHE A 386 1.79 -27.66 -29.73
C PHE A 386 2.39 -26.56 -30.60
N ASN A 387 2.13 -26.58 -31.91
CA ASN A 387 2.62 -25.57 -32.84
C ASN A 387 2.08 -24.15 -32.52
N ARG A 388 0.88 -24.04 -31.93
CA ARG A 388 0.29 -22.75 -31.55
C ARG A 388 0.75 -22.29 -30.17
N LEU A 389 0.92 -23.22 -29.23
CA LEU A 389 1.44 -22.91 -27.89
C LEU A 389 2.93 -22.56 -27.93
N VAL A 390 3.70 -23.19 -28.83
CA VAL A 390 5.14 -22.98 -29.00
C VAL A 390 5.41 -22.58 -30.45
N PRO A 391 5.04 -21.35 -30.85
CA PRO A 391 5.19 -20.91 -32.22
C PRO A 391 6.68 -20.75 -32.58
N THR A 392 6.96 -20.81 -33.87
CA THR A 392 8.27 -20.45 -34.40
C THR A 392 8.31 -18.95 -34.63
N VAL A 393 9.23 -18.24 -33.97
CA VAL A 393 9.44 -16.80 -34.12
C VAL A 393 10.81 -16.58 -34.75
N ASN A 394 10.87 -15.90 -35.89
CA ASN A 394 12.12 -15.70 -36.67
C ASN A 394 12.88 -17.01 -36.94
N GLY A 395 12.15 -18.08 -37.25
CA GLY A 395 12.73 -19.41 -37.53
C GLY A 395 13.14 -20.21 -36.29
N VAL A 396 13.08 -19.63 -35.09
CA VAL A 396 13.47 -20.28 -33.83
C VAL A 396 12.23 -20.65 -33.01
N ARG A 397 12.20 -21.88 -32.49
CA ARG A 397 11.14 -22.35 -31.59
C ARG A 397 11.74 -22.60 -30.21
N THR A 398 11.23 -21.89 -29.21
CA THR A 398 11.71 -21.96 -27.83
C THR A 398 10.55 -21.99 -26.85
N PHE A 399 10.69 -22.72 -25.76
CA PHE A 399 9.73 -22.62 -24.66
C PHE A 399 9.90 -21.31 -23.91
N SER A 400 8.79 -20.70 -23.52
CA SER A 400 8.80 -19.60 -22.56
C SER A 400 9.11 -20.11 -21.13
N PRO A 401 9.54 -19.23 -20.21
CA PRO A 401 9.84 -19.66 -18.83
C PRO A 401 8.69 -20.40 -18.13
N ILE A 402 7.44 -19.99 -18.37
CA ILE A 402 6.25 -20.63 -17.80
C ILE A 402 5.99 -22.03 -18.40
N GLN A 403 6.34 -22.22 -19.67
CA GLN A 403 6.25 -23.54 -20.32
C GLN A 403 7.33 -24.49 -19.79
N ILE A 404 8.53 -23.98 -19.54
CA ILE A 404 9.61 -24.74 -18.88
C ILE A 404 9.17 -25.17 -17.47
N SER A 405 8.51 -24.28 -16.71
CA SER A 405 7.93 -24.59 -15.39
C SER A 405 6.95 -25.77 -15.46
N ARG A 406 6.07 -25.77 -16.46
CA ARG A 406 5.15 -26.88 -16.72
C ARG A 406 5.87 -28.19 -17.06
N LEU A 407 6.87 -28.17 -17.95
CA LEU A 407 7.64 -29.37 -18.30
C LEU A 407 8.27 -30.00 -17.05
N ARG A 408 8.85 -29.18 -16.16
CA ARG A 408 9.42 -29.65 -14.89
C ARG A 408 8.38 -30.33 -14.00
N ARG A 409 7.17 -29.78 -13.88
CA ARG A 409 6.07 -30.42 -13.13
C ARG A 409 5.62 -31.75 -13.72
N LEU A 410 5.71 -31.90 -15.04
CA LEU A 410 5.44 -33.15 -15.73
C LEU A 410 6.60 -34.16 -15.65
N GLY A 411 7.71 -33.81 -14.98
CA GLY A 411 8.91 -34.64 -14.92
C GLY A 411 9.75 -34.66 -16.21
N ILE A 412 9.52 -33.72 -17.11
CA ILE A 412 10.22 -33.61 -18.40
C ILE A 412 11.38 -32.61 -18.24
N SER A 413 12.62 -33.11 -18.35
CA SER A 413 13.83 -32.30 -18.23
C SER A 413 14.28 -31.62 -19.53
N LYS A 414 13.71 -32.03 -20.67
CA LYS A 414 14.03 -31.52 -22.00
C LYS A 414 13.59 -30.06 -22.17
N THR A 415 14.47 -29.21 -22.69
CA THR A 415 14.20 -27.78 -22.94
C THR A 415 14.12 -27.43 -24.43
N GLU A 416 14.47 -28.35 -25.32
CA GLU A 416 14.39 -28.14 -26.77
C GLU A 416 13.04 -28.64 -27.29
N PRO A 417 12.18 -27.78 -27.89
CA PRO A 417 10.84 -28.17 -28.34
C PRO A 417 10.81 -29.34 -29.32
N THR A 418 11.84 -29.48 -30.16
CA THR A 418 11.96 -30.55 -31.16
C THR A 418 12.38 -31.90 -30.57
N SER A 419 12.86 -31.91 -29.32
CA SER A 419 13.33 -33.13 -28.64
C SER A 419 12.22 -33.89 -27.89
N LEU A 420 11.02 -33.30 -27.79
CA LEU A 420 9.89 -33.94 -27.13
C LEU A 420 9.34 -35.09 -27.97
N THR A 421 9.07 -36.23 -27.32
CA THR A 421 8.36 -37.35 -27.93
C THR A 421 6.88 -37.00 -28.13
N PRO A 422 6.14 -37.71 -29.01
CA PRO A 422 4.70 -37.50 -29.14
C PRO A 422 3.92 -37.60 -27.83
N GLN A 423 4.33 -38.49 -26.92
CA GLN A 423 3.72 -38.66 -25.60
C GLN A 423 4.01 -37.46 -24.69
N GLU A 424 5.25 -36.97 -24.67
CA GLU A 424 5.63 -35.78 -23.90
C GLU A 424 4.93 -34.52 -24.45
N VAL A 425 4.80 -34.40 -25.77
CA VAL A 425 4.01 -33.33 -26.40
C VAL A 425 2.56 -33.40 -25.94
N SER A 426 1.95 -34.59 -25.97
CA SER A 426 0.56 -34.79 -25.52
C SER A 426 0.37 -34.36 -24.07
N ALA A 427 1.20 -34.85 -23.15
CA ALA A 427 1.17 -34.46 -21.73
C ALA A 427 1.40 -32.95 -21.52
N PHE A 428 2.28 -32.34 -22.31
CA PHE A 428 2.53 -30.91 -22.23
C PHE A 428 1.32 -30.08 -22.69
N VAL A 429 0.71 -30.40 -23.83
CA VAL A 429 -0.36 -29.58 -24.41
C VAL A 429 -1.73 -29.83 -23.80
N ARG A 430 -1.96 -30.99 -23.15
CA ARG A 430 -3.25 -31.36 -22.54
C ARG A 430 -3.26 -31.08 -21.04
N LEU A 431 -4.10 -30.14 -20.59
CA LEU A 431 -4.47 -30.04 -19.18
C LEU A 431 -5.59 -31.01 -18.84
N ASP A 432 -6.45 -31.29 -19.83
CA ASP A 432 -7.60 -32.19 -19.71
C ASP A 432 -8.48 -31.88 -18.47
N LEU A 433 -8.83 -30.59 -18.34
CA LEU A 433 -9.73 -30.09 -17.30
C LEU A 433 -11.08 -30.81 -17.36
N ASP A 434 -11.56 -31.28 -16.21
CA ASP A 434 -12.92 -31.76 -16.06
C ASP A 434 -13.86 -30.55 -15.87
N PRO A 435 -14.79 -30.27 -16.82
CA PRO A 435 -15.68 -29.12 -16.73
C PRO A 435 -16.50 -29.07 -15.43
N SER A 436 -16.84 -30.24 -14.87
CA SER A 436 -17.66 -30.35 -13.66
C SER A 436 -16.88 -30.05 -12.37
N LYS A 437 -15.54 -30.05 -12.43
CA LYS A 437 -14.64 -29.83 -11.30
C LYS A 437 -13.90 -28.49 -11.37
N ILE A 438 -14.33 -27.58 -12.26
CA ILE A 438 -13.84 -26.21 -12.29
C ILE A 438 -14.41 -25.47 -11.09
N THR A 439 -13.52 -24.93 -10.26
CA THR A 439 -13.89 -24.18 -9.06
C THR A 439 -13.84 -22.68 -9.30
N TRP A 440 -13.12 -22.23 -10.34
CA TRP A 440 -12.93 -20.82 -10.64
C TRP A 440 -14.17 -20.16 -11.23
N GLN A 441 -14.63 -19.08 -10.61
CA GLN A 441 -15.73 -18.24 -11.07
C GLN A 441 -15.22 -16.91 -11.63
N ARG A 442 -16.08 -16.22 -12.37
CA ARG A 442 -15.83 -14.81 -12.75
C ARG A 442 -16.16 -13.90 -11.57
N VAL A 443 -15.76 -12.64 -11.65
CA VAL A 443 -16.12 -11.65 -10.63
C VAL A 443 -16.54 -10.30 -11.21
N LEU A 444 -17.33 -9.58 -10.43
CA LEU A 444 -17.78 -8.21 -10.68
C LEU A 444 -17.93 -7.49 -9.33
N ASP A 445 -17.55 -6.22 -9.22
CA ASP A 445 -17.76 -5.45 -7.98
C ASP A 445 -19.11 -4.72 -7.96
N THR A 446 -20.19 -5.47 -8.18
CA THR A 446 -21.58 -5.00 -8.18
C THR A 446 -22.47 -6.08 -7.58
N ASN A 447 -23.51 -5.68 -6.83
CA ASN A 447 -24.46 -6.61 -6.23
C ASN A 447 -25.45 -7.16 -7.27
N ASP A 448 -25.11 -8.25 -7.97
CA ASP A 448 -25.96 -8.84 -9.00
C ASP A 448 -26.31 -10.32 -8.74
N ARG A 449 -27.48 -10.54 -8.14
CA ARG A 449 -27.94 -11.89 -7.79
C ARG A 449 -28.21 -12.80 -9.00
N PHE A 450 -28.47 -12.27 -10.19
CA PHE A 450 -28.78 -13.09 -11.37
C PHE A 450 -27.52 -13.72 -11.99
N LEU A 451 -26.33 -13.21 -11.64
CA LEU A 451 -25.06 -13.78 -12.08
C LEU A 451 -24.53 -14.91 -11.17
N ARG A 452 -25.21 -15.22 -10.07
CA ARG A 452 -24.83 -16.31 -9.14
C ARG A 452 -24.67 -17.66 -9.83
N LYS A 453 -25.45 -17.89 -10.90
CA LYS A 453 -25.45 -19.13 -11.66
C LYS A 453 -25.88 -18.84 -13.10
N ILE A 454 -24.99 -19.11 -14.04
CA ILE A 454 -25.17 -18.82 -15.47
C ILE A 454 -24.61 -19.95 -16.33
N THR A 455 -24.93 -19.91 -17.61
CA THR A 455 -24.35 -20.80 -18.64
C THR A 455 -23.59 -19.95 -19.65
N VAL A 456 -22.34 -20.30 -19.95
CA VAL A 456 -21.45 -19.58 -20.89
C VAL A 456 -21.13 -20.44 -22.13
N GLY A 457 -20.60 -19.82 -23.19
CA GLY A 457 -20.17 -20.53 -24.41
C GLY A 457 -21.31 -20.86 -25.38
N GLN A 458 -22.44 -20.15 -25.32
CA GLN A 458 -23.62 -20.44 -26.13
C GLN A 458 -23.51 -20.01 -27.60
N ALA A 459 -22.54 -19.15 -27.95
CA ALA A 459 -22.34 -18.73 -29.34
C ALA A 459 -21.88 -19.92 -30.20
N SER A 460 -22.33 -19.96 -31.46
CA SER A 460 -21.97 -21.04 -32.40
C SER A 460 -20.46 -21.15 -32.65
N THR A 461 -19.73 -20.05 -32.52
CA THR A 461 -18.26 -19.99 -32.62
C THR A 461 -17.54 -20.80 -31.56
N GLU A 462 -18.18 -21.06 -30.42
CA GLU A 462 -17.61 -21.84 -29.32
C GLU A 462 -17.83 -23.35 -29.50
N LYS A 463 -18.36 -23.77 -30.65
CA LYS A 463 -18.42 -25.17 -31.11
C LYS A 463 -19.04 -26.11 -30.07
N GLY A 464 -20.10 -25.64 -29.41
CA GLY A 464 -20.84 -26.40 -28.41
C GLY A 464 -20.12 -26.60 -27.08
N GLN A 465 -18.98 -25.91 -26.84
CA GLN A 465 -18.28 -25.93 -25.56
C GLN A 465 -18.99 -25.03 -24.54
N ILE A 466 -20.12 -25.52 -24.05
CA ILE A 466 -20.98 -24.85 -23.07
C ILE A 466 -20.63 -25.36 -21.67
N ARG A 467 -20.63 -24.48 -20.67
CA ARG A 467 -20.57 -24.90 -19.26
C ARG A 467 -21.37 -24.00 -18.32
N GLU A 468 -21.76 -24.57 -17.20
CA GLU A 468 -22.34 -23.87 -16.06
C GLU A 468 -21.24 -23.20 -15.21
N THR A 469 -21.47 -21.97 -14.78
CA THR A 469 -20.56 -21.21 -13.92
C THR A 469 -21.31 -20.10 -13.17
N GLY A 470 -20.61 -19.14 -12.58
CA GLY A 470 -21.19 -18.01 -11.86
C GLY A 470 -20.23 -16.84 -11.74
N PHE A 471 -20.73 -15.78 -11.11
CA PHE A 471 -19.96 -14.64 -10.66
C PHE A 471 -20.02 -14.52 -9.13
N ASP A 472 -18.88 -14.19 -8.54
CA ASP A 472 -18.77 -13.71 -7.17
C ASP A 472 -18.50 -12.20 -7.14
N ILE A 473 -18.75 -11.54 -6.01
CA ILE A 473 -18.34 -10.14 -5.86
C ILE A 473 -16.80 -10.06 -5.88
N ALA A 474 -16.19 -9.01 -6.46
CA ALA A 474 -14.75 -8.95 -6.66
C ALA A 474 -13.91 -9.18 -5.38
N VAL A 475 -14.38 -8.66 -4.25
CA VAL A 475 -13.72 -8.84 -2.94
C VAL A 475 -13.81 -10.27 -2.37
N ALA A 476 -14.59 -11.15 -2.98
CA ALA A 476 -14.64 -12.59 -2.70
C ALA A 476 -13.62 -13.41 -3.51
N SER A 477 -12.94 -12.80 -4.49
CA SER A 477 -11.91 -13.48 -5.29
C SER A 477 -10.76 -14.01 -4.42
N GLU A 478 -10.21 -15.17 -4.78
CA GLU A 478 -8.97 -15.66 -4.19
C GLU A 478 -7.80 -14.69 -4.42
N ILE A 479 -7.79 -13.95 -5.54
CA ILE A 479 -6.76 -12.95 -5.83
C ILE A 479 -6.80 -11.82 -4.79
N MET A 480 -7.98 -11.43 -4.29
CA MET A 480 -8.10 -10.47 -3.19
C MET A 480 -7.48 -11.02 -1.89
N ALA A 481 -7.69 -12.31 -1.61
CA ALA A 481 -7.08 -12.94 -0.45
C ALA A 481 -5.55 -13.07 -0.59
N ILE A 482 -5.05 -13.35 -1.80
CA ILE A 482 -3.61 -13.35 -2.13
C ILE A 482 -3.01 -11.96 -1.94
N LEU A 483 -3.64 -10.91 -2.48
CA LEU A 483 -3.20 -9.52 -2.29
C LEU A 483 -3.07 -9.18 -0.81
N ALA A 484 -4.05 -9.56 0.00
CA ALA A 484 -4.06 -9.30 1.42
C ALA A 484 -3.00 -10.10 2.22
N LEU A 485 -2.61 -11.29 1.77
CA LEU A 485 -1.67 -12.17 2.48
C LEU A 485 -0.24 -12.11 1.94
N SER A 486 -0.02 -11.49 0.79
CA SER A 486 1.30 -11.41 0.17
C SER A 486 2.27 -10.57 1.00
N ASP A 487 3.52 -11.01 1.10
CA ASP A 487 4.58 -10.29 1.82
C ASP A 487 5.55 -9.52 0.93
N SER A 488 5.48 -9.73 -0.38
CA SER A 488 6.36 -9.17 -1.40
C SER A 488 5.77 -9.40 -2.80
N LEU A 489 6.31 -8.74 -3.83
CA LEU A 489 5.91 -8.98 -5.22
C LEU A 489 6.24 -10.41 -5.67
N LYS A 490 7.34 -10.98 -5.16
CA LYS A 490 7.73 -12.36 -5.44
C LYS A 490 6.73 -13.34 -4.83
N ASP A 491 6.40 -13.17 -3.54
CA ASP A 491 5.41 -14.01 -2.86
C ASP A 491 4.03 -13.90 -3.53
N MET A 492 3.58 -12.70 -3.90
CA MET A 492 2.32 -12.55 -4.64
C MET A 492 2.34 -13.34 -5.95
N LYS A 493 3.42 -13.24 -6.74
CA LYS A 493 3.55 -13.98 -8.01
C LYS A 493 3.54 -15.50 -7.77
N ASP A 494 4.26 -15.97 -6.76
CA ASP A 494 4.29 -17.38 -6.40
C ASP A 494 2.89 -17.86 -5.99
N ARG A 495 2.17 -17.13 -5.14
CA ARG A 495 0.79 -17.44 -4.74
C ARG A 495 -0.18 -17.48 -5.93
N LEU A 496 -0.08 -16.50 -6.83
CA LEU A 496 -0.89 -16.46 -8.07
C LEU A 496 -0.61 -17.68 -8.96
N ALA A 497 0.64 -18.13 -9.05
CA ALA A 497 1.01 -19.32 -9.81
C ALA A 497 0.39 -20.61 -9.24
N HIS A 498 0.25 -20.71 -7.92
CA HIS A 498 -0.29 -21.88 -7.22
C HIS A 498 -1.82 -21.91 -7.10
N MET A 499 -2.55 -20.90 -7.61
CA MET A 499 -4.01 -20.93 -7.64
C MET A 499 -4.51 -22.16 -8.40
N VAL A 500 -5.34 -22.98 -7.75
CA VAL A 500 -5.96 -24.16 -8.38
C VAL A 500 -7.30 -23.76 -8.98
N VAL A 501 -7.41 -23.87 -10.30
CA VAL A 501 -8.62 -23.46 -11.05
C VAL A 501 -9.64 -24.58 -11.22
N GLY A 502 -9.19 -25.82 -11.04
CA GLY A 502 -10.01 -27.02 -11.17
C GLY A 502 -9.16 -28.28 -11.14
N THR A 503 -9.79 -29.40 -11.47
CA THR A 503 -9.16 -30.72 -11.49
C THR A 503 -9.21 -31.32 -12.89
N SER A 504 -8.14 -32.00 -13.31
CA SER A 504 -8.14 -32.78 -14.55
C SER A 504 -9.04 -34.01 -14.44
N ARG A 505 -9.36 -34.64 -15.57
CA ARG A 505 -10.09 -35.93 -15.57
C ARG A 505 -9.30 -37.05 -14.89
N SER A 506 -7.97 -36.97 -14.89
CA SER A 506 -7.07 -37.88 -14.16
C SER A 506 -7.01 -37.61 -12.65
N GLY A 507 -7.67 -36.56 -12.14
CA GLY A 507 -7.74 -36.23 -10.71
C GLY A 507 -6.66 -35.27 -10.20
N GLY A 508 -5.71 -34.87 -11.05
CA GLY A 508 -4.65 -33.92 -10.68
C GLY A 508 -5.14 -32.47 -10.65
N PRO A 509 -4.61 -31.61 -9.77
CA PRO A 509 -4.96 -30.20 -9.75
C PRO A 509 -4.38 -29.50 -10.99
N VAL A 510 -5.15 -28.58 -11.56
CA VAL A 510 -4.69 -27.70 -12.63
C VAL A 510 -4.54 -26.29 -12.07
N THR A 511 -3.35 -25.71 -12.22
CA THR A 511 -3.02 -24.40 -11.66
C THR A 511 -3.08 -23.26 -12.68
N ALA A 512 -3.09 -22.01 -12.21
CA ALA A 512 -2.94 -20.84 -13.07
C ALA A 512 -1.58 -20.82 -13.81
N GLU A 513 -0.54 -21.39 -13.22
CA GLU A 513 0.75 -21.59 -13.90
C GLU A 513 0.63 -22.62 -15.04
N ASP A 514 -0.17 -23.68 -14.88
CA ASP A 514 -0.41 -24.68 -15.95
C ASP A 514 -1.17 -24.10 -17.15
N LEU A 515 -2.07 -23.15 -16.88
CA LEU A 515 -2.75 -22.37 -17.92
C LEU A 515 -1.81 -21.44 -18.68
N GLY A 516 -0.65 -21.09 -18.11
CA GLY A 516 0.28 -20.13 -18.70
C GLY A 516 -0.08 -18.67 -18.41
N VAL A 517 -0.92 -18.38 -17.41
CA VAL A 517 -1.52 -17.05 -17.22
C VAL A 517 -0.99 -16.27 -16.00
N SER A 518 -0.33 -16.94 -15.06
CA SER A 518 0.15 -16.36 -13.79
C SER A 518 0.99 -15.08 -13.97
N GLY A 519 1.89 -15.04 -14.95
CA GLY A 519 2.71 -13.86 -15.25
C GLY A 519 1.88 -12.66 -15.70
N ALA A 520 0.86 -12.87 -16.54
CA ALA A 520 -0.04 -11.82 -16.98
C ALA A 520 -0.92 -11.30 -15.84
N VAL A 521 -1.39 -12.21 -14.97
CA VAL A 521 -2.12 -11.87 -13.75
C VAL A 521 -1.25 -11.01 -12.82
N ALA A 522 0.02 -11.37 -12.63
CA ALA A 522 0.95 -10.59 -11.81
C ALA A 522 1.19 -9.18 -12.40
N VAL A 523 1.24 -9.03 -13.74
CA VAL A 523 1.33 -7.72 -14.40
C VAL A 523 0.10 -6.86 -14.11
N LEU A 524 -1.11 -7.42 -14.20
CA LEU A 524 -2.34 -6.70 -13.87
C LEU A 524 -2.38 -6.25 -12.40
N MET A 525 -1.74 -7.01 -11.50
CA MET A 525 -1.68 -6.73 -10.07
C MET A 525 -0.48 -5.86 -9.65
N LYS A 526 0.39 -5.44 -10.58
CA LYS A 526 1.68 -4.80 -10.29
C LYS A 526 1.55 -3.55 -9.41
N ASP A 527 0.55 -2.71 -9.66
CA ASP A 527 0.36 -1.48 -8.89
C ASP A 527 -0.61 -1.70 -7.72
N ALA A 528 -1.55 -2.64 -7.87
CA ALA A 528 -2.50 -3.01 -6.84
C ALA A 528 -1.85 -3.65 -5.61
N ILE A 529 -0.58 -4.09 -5.66
CA ILE A 529 0.17 -4.61 -4.51
C ILE A 529 0.62 -3.53 -3.52
N LYS A 530 0.68 -2.26 -3.97
CA LYS A 530 1.18 -1.14 -3.18
C LYS A 530 0.04 -0.61 -2.29
N PRO A 531 0.21 -0.37 -0.98
CA PRO A 531 -0.84 0.23 -0.16
C PRO A 531 -1.16 1.68 -0.53
N THR A 532 -2.42 2.10 -0.31
CA THR A 532 -2.86 3.47 -0.55
C THR A 532 -2.80 4.29 0.74
N LEU A 533 -1.96 5.33 0.76
CA LEU A 533 -1.86 6.33 1.83
C LEU A 533 -3.01 7.34 1.74
N MET A 534 -3.69 7.54 2.85
CA MET A 534 -4.70 8.57 3.12
C MET A 534 -4.50 9.12 4.54
N GLN A 535 -5.46 9.89 5.06
CA GLN A 535 -5.39 10.44 6.42
C GLN A 535 -6.74 10.51 7.12
N THR A 536 -6.69 10.65 8.44
CA THR A 536 -7.86 10.92 9.28
C THR A 536 -8.23 12.41 9.29
N LEU A 537 -9.39 12.75 9.89
CA LEU A 537 -9.80 14.12 10.16
C LEU A 537 -8.78 14.96 10.94
N GLU A 538 -7.91 14.35 11.75
CA GLU A 538 -6.84 15.06 12.49
C GLU A 538 -5.45 14.92 11.81
N GLY A 539 -5.41 14.47 10.55
CA GLY A 539 -4.19 14.37 9.76
C GLY A 539 -3.24 13.24 10.19
N THR A 540 -3.79 12.18 10.79
CA THR A 540 -3.05 10.95 11.13
C THR A 540 -2.99 10.04 9.90
N PRO A 541 -1.84 9.42 9.56
CA PRO A 541 -1.72 8.61 8.36
C PRO A 541 -2.50 7.29 8.45
N VAL A 542 -3.10 6.91 7.32
CA VAL A 542 -3.89 5.68 7.18
C VAL A 542 -3.50 4.96 5.90
N PHE A 543 -3.25 3.65 5.99
CA PHE A 543 -3.19 2.78 4.81
C PHE A 543 -4.54 2.12 4.59
N VAL A 544 -5.02 2.21 3.36
CA VAL A 544 -6.21 1.50 2.88
C VAL A 544 -5.75 0.51 1.82
N HIS A 545 -5.83 -0.78 2.12
CA HIS A 545 -5.31 -1.78 1.20
C HIS A 545 -5.88 -3.18 1.40
N ALA A 546 -6.31 -3.78 0.29
CA ALA A 546 -7.05 -5.03 0.21
C ALA A 546 -8.37 -5.02 1.03
N GLY A 547 -9.29 -5.92 0.72
CA GLY A 547 -10.60 -5.96 1.37
C GLY A 547 -11.30 -7.32 1.29
N PRO A 548 -10.64 -8.44 1.61
CA PRO A 548 -11.23 -9.77 1.48
C PRO A 548 -12.43 -9.94 2.42
N PHE A 549 -13.40 -10.74 1.98
CA PHE A 549 -14.52 -11.14 2.82
C PHE A 549 -14.06 -11.84 4.11
N ALA A 550 -14.61 -11.44 5.24
CA ALA A 550 -14.31 -12.06 6.53
C ALA A 550 -15.03 -13.40 6.76
N ASN A 551 -15.97 -13.78 5.87
CA ASN A 551 -16.66 -15.07 5.94
C ASN A 551 -15.82 -16.16 5.26
N ILE A 552 -15.66 -16.05 3.93
CA ILE A 552 -14.99 -17.05 3.09
C ILE A 552 -13.47 -16.82 2.96
N ALA A 553 -12.97 -15.71 3.49
CA ALA A 553 -11.55 -15.44 3.66
C ALA A 553 -11.30 -14.85 5.06
N HIS A 554 -10.07 -14.39 5.29
CA HIS A 554 -9.61 -13.93 6.60
C HIS A 554 -10.12 -12.55 7.07
N GLY A 555 -10.60 -11.68 6.18
CA GLY A 555 -11.26 -10.45 6.61
C GLY A 555 -10.37 -9.32 7.14
N ASN A 556 -9.11 -9.25 6.70
CA ASN A 556 -8.12 -8.27 7.17
C ASN A 556 -7.56 -7.44 6.02
N SER A 557 -7.01 -6.26 6.33
CA SER A 557 -6.17 -5.47 5.42
C SER A 557 -4.88 -6.21 5.06
N SER A 558 -4.13 -5.71 4.09
CA SER A 558 -2.93 -6.43 3.62
C SER A 558 -1.79 -6.52 4.63
N VAL A 559 -1.03 -7.62 4.59
CA VAL A 559 0.24 -7.80 5.31
C VAL A 559 1.27 -6.72 4.97
N LEU A 560 1.39 -6.33 3.69
CA LEU A 560 2.33 -5.31 3.25
C LEU A 560 2.07 -3.94 3.89
N ALA A 561 0.80 -3.51 3.97
CA ALA A 561 0.42 -2.26 4.64
C ALA A 561 0.88 -2.24 6.10
N ASP A 562 0.68 -3.34 6.84
CA ASP A 562 1.12 -3.41 8.24
C ASP A 562 2.64 -3.39 8.37
N LYS A 563 3.36 -4.16 7.54
CA LYS A 563 4.83 -4.18 7.57
C LYS A 563 5.43 -2.80 7.28
N LEU A 564 4.93 -2.13 6.24
CA LEU A 564 5.35 -0.77 5.88
C LEU A 564 5.07 0.20 7.04
N ALA A 565 3.85 0.17 7.58
CA ALA A 565 3.46 1.02 8.71
C ALA A 565 4.33 0.75 9.95
N LEU A 566 4.60 -0.52 10.28
CA LEU A 566 5.40 -0.91 11.45
C LEU A 566 6.84 -0.40 11.36
N LYS A 567 7.44 -0.44 10.16
CA LYS A 567 8.75 0.17 9.91
C LYS A 567 8.72 1.68 10.02
N LEU A 568 7.71 2.31 9.42
CA LEU A 568 7.56 3.77 9.40
C LEU A 568 7.38 4.36 10.79
N VAL A 569 6.55 3.75 11.64
CA VAL A 569 6.32 4.27 13.00
C VAL A 569 7.53 4.08 13.91
N GLY A 570 8.30 3.00 13.68
CA GLY A 570 9.47 2.62 14.48
C GLY A 570 9.11 2.04 15.85
N ARG A 571 10.13 1.57 16.59
CA ARG A 571 10.01 0.83 17.88
C ARG A 571 8.99 1.40 18.86
N ASP A 572 8.98 2.71 19.05
CA ASP A 572 8.15 3.38 20.06
C ASP A 572 6.78 3.82 19.51
N GLY A 573 6.53 3.57 18.22
CA GLY A 573 5.29 3.89 17.54
C GLY A 573 4.26 2.75 17.58
N PHE A 574 3.10 3.00 16.97
CA PHE A 574 1.93 2.13 17.03
C PHE A 574 1.29 1.95 15.65
N VAL A 575 0.98 0.71 15.29
CA VAL A 575 0.12 0.41 14.13
C VAL A 575 -1.18 -0.19 14.65
N VAL A 576 -2.29 0.49 14.34
CA VAL A 576 -3.63 0.06 14.69
C VAL A 576 -4.30 -0.53 13.45
N THR A 577 -4.49 -1.84 13.43
CA THR A 577 -5.24 -2.54 12.37
C THR A 577 -6.53 -3.10 12.94
N GLU A 578 -7.45 -3.50 12.07
CA GLU A 578 -8.67 -4.20 12.47
C GLU A 578 -8.88 -5.54 11.76
N ALA A 579 -9.75 -6.36 12.34
CA ALA A 579 -10.26 -7.58 11.72
C ALA A 579 -11.79 -7.54 11.56
N GLY A 580 -12.29 -8.02 10.41
CA GLY A 580 -13.72 -8.04 10.09
C GLY A 580 -14.56 -8.91 11.05
N PHE A 581 -15.83 -8.53 11.27
CA PHE A 581 -16.74 -9.17 12.24
C PHE A 581 -16.24 -9.12 13.69
N GLY A 582 -16.60 -10.13 14.49
CA GLY A 582 -16.23 -10.28 15.89
C GLY A 582 -14.94 -11.08 16.08
N ALA A 583 -14.50 -11.19 17.33
CA ALA A 583 -13.27 -11.86 17.69
C ALA A 583 -13.26 -13.38 17.37
N ASP A 584 -14.42 -14.01 17.31
CA ASP A 584 -14.58 -15.41 16.92
C ASP A 584 -14.32 -15.70 15.44
N ILE A 585 -14.37 -14.69 14.57
CA ILE A 585 -14.13 -14.84 13.13
C ILE A 585 -12.90 -14.04 12.71
N GLY A 586 -12.97 -12.72 12.79
CA GLY A 586 -11.90 -11.85 12.26
C GLY A 586 -10.60 -12.03 13.01
N MET A 587 -10.64 -11.93 14.34
CA MET A 587 -9.43 -12.02 15.17
C MET A 587 -8.84 -13.43 15.15
N GLU A 588 -9.67 -14.48 15.23
CA GLU A 588 -9.23 -15.87 15.08
C GLU A 588 -8.45 -16.07 13.76
N LYS A 589 -8.99 -15.59 12.63
CA LYS A 589 -8.35 -15.67 11.32
C LYS A 589 -7.14 -14.75 11.20
N PHE A 590 -7.18 -13.58 11.81
CA PHE A 590 -6.03 -12.68 11.89
C PHE A 590 -4.84 -13.40 12.55
N PHE A 591 -5.06 -14.10 13.67
CA PHE A 591 -4.00 -14.85 14.34
C PHE A 591 -3.59 -16.12 13.59
N ASN A 592 -4.54 -16.98 13.20
CA ASN A 592 -4.20 -18.28 12.60
C ASN A 592 -3.83 -18.23 11.12
N ILE A 593 -4.10 -17.12 10.41
CA ILE A 593 -3.82 -16.98 8.97
C ILE A 593 -2.89 -15.79 8.72
N LYS A 594 -3.30 -14.56 9.07
CA LYS A 594 -2.51 -13.35 8.73
C LYS A 594 -1.18 -13.28 9.49
N CYS A 595 -1.18 -13.56 10.79
CA CYS A 595 0.05 -13.58 11.60
C CYS A 595 1.00 -14.71 11.16
N ARG A 596 0.46 -15.85 10.71
CA ARG A 596 1.29 -16.92 10.12
C ARG A 596 1.93 -16.50 8.81
N ALA A 597 1.15 -15.93 7.90
CA ALA A 597 1.64 -15.50 6.59
C ALA A 597 2.67 -14.37 6.70
N SER A 598 2.47 -13.44 7.64
CA SER A 598 3.32 -12.27 7.79
C SER A 598 4.51 -12.46 8.72
N GLY A 599 4.43 -13.39 9.67
CA GLY A 599 5.34 -13.51 10.82
C GLY A 599 5.10 -12.47 11.93
N LEU A 600 4.17 -11.53 11.73
CA LEU A 600 3.88 -10.47 12.70
C LEU A 600 3.16 -11.02 13.93
N ARG A 601 3.40 -10.39 15.07
CA ARG A 601 2.78 -10.76 16.35
C ARG A 601 2.14 -9.52 16.99
N PRO A 602 0.85 -9.58 17.34
CA PRO A 602 0.16 -8.48 18.00
C PRO A 602 0.65 -8.33 19.45
N ASN A 603 0.81 -7.09 19.88
CA ASN A 603 1.13 -6.73 21.27
C ASN A 603 -0.13 -6.66 22.12
N VAL A 604 -1.23 -6.12 21.57
CA VAL A 604 -2.48 -5.87 22.30
C VAL A 604 -3.68 -6.07 21.37
N VAL A 605 -4.77 -6.60 21.93
CA VAL A 605 -6.11 -6.59 21.34
C VAL A 605 -6.94 -5.49 21.98
N VAL A 606 -7.55 -4.64 21.17
CA VAL A 606 -8.65 -3.76 21.57
C VAL A 606 -9.96 -4.44 21.18
N LEU A 607 -10.79 -4.78 22.17
CA LEU A 607 -12.08 -5.44 21.96
C LEU A 607 -13.22 -4.44 22.11
N VAL A 608 -13.91 -4.15 21.01
CA VAL A 608 -14.98 -3.15 20.95
C VAL A 608 -16.33 -3.74 21.34
N ALA A 609 -17.05 -3.04 22.22
CA ALA A 609 -18.42 -3.36 22.60
C ALA A 609 -19.28 -2.09 22.72
N THR A 610 -20.60 -2.26 22.72
CA THR A 610 -21.57 -1.18 23.00
C THR A 610 -22.58 -1.68 24.01
N VAL A 611 -23.14 -0.79 24.83
CA VAL A 611 -24.17 -1.15 25.82
C VAL A 611 -25.36 -1.81 25.12
N ARG A 612 -25.82 -1.24 23.99
CA ARG A 612 -26.98 -1.74 23.25
C ARG A 612 -26.75 -3.13 22.64
N ALA A 613 -25.57 -3.41 22.07
CA ALA A 613 -25.24 -4.75 21.59
C ALA A 613 -25.14 -5.77 22.74
N LEU A 614 -24.58 -5.36 23.89
CA LEU A 614 -24.53 -6.21 25.08
C LEU A 614 -25.94 -6.52 25.61
N LYS A 615 -26.86 -5.54 25.64
CA LYS A 615 -28.26 -5.81 26.00
C LYS A 615 -28.90 -6.85 25.09
N MET A 616 -28.64 -6.81 23.78
CA MET A 616 -29.15 -7.81 22.85
C MET A 616 -28.56 -9.20 23.16
N HIS A 617 -27.27 -9.25 23.47
CA HIS A 617 -26.63 -10.49 23.92
C HIS A 617 -27.09 -10.99 25.28
N GLY A 618 -27.61 -10.12 26.14
CA GLY A 618 -28.24 -10.46 27.41
C GLY A 618 -29.69 -10.93 27.30
N GLY A 619 -30.25 -11.05 26.10
CA GLY A 619 -31.62 -11.50 25.89
C GLY A 619 -32.61 -10.38 25.52
N GLY A 620 -32.11 -9.21 25.11
CA GLY A 620 -32.95 -8.13 24.60
C GLY A 620 -33.75 -8.53 23.34
N PRO A 621 -34.85 -7.83 23.04
CA PRO A 621 -35.73 -8.16 21.92
C PRO A 621 -35.05 -8.02 20.55
N ASN A 622 -35.48 -8.79 19.56
CA ASN A 622 -34.93 -8.71 18.20
C ASN A 622 -35.15 -7.32 17.58
N VAL A 623 -34.18 -6.89 16.78
CA VAL A 623 -34.21 -5.59 16.08
C VAL A 623 -34.29 -5.86 14.58
N SER A 624 -35.29 -5.26 13.94
CA SER A 624 -35.48 -5.29 12.49
C SER A 624 -35.16 -3.92 11.89
N ALA A 625 -34.46 -3.91 10.76
CA ALA A 625 -34.14 -2.67 10.05
C ALA A 625 -35.42 -1.91 9.67
N GLY A 626 -35.44 -0.61 9.93
CA GLY A 626 -36.59 0.28 9.65
C GLY A 626 -37.68 0.28 10.73
N ALA A 627 -37.64 -0.61 11.73
CA ALA A 627 -38.55 -0.56 12.86
C ALA A 627 -38.01 0.35 13.98
N PRO A 628 -38.89 1.02 14.76
CA PRO A 628 -38.46 1.75 15.95
C PRO A 628 -37.70 0.85 16.93
N LEU A 629 -36.66 1.40 17.55
CA LEU A 629 -35.87 0.65 18.54
C LEU A 629 -36.73 0.31 19.77
N PRO A 630 -36.72 -0.94 20.24
CA PRO A 630 -37.35 -1.34 21.50
C PRO A 630 -36.84 -0.51 22.69
N ARG A 631 -37.72 -0.29 23.68
CA ARG A 631 -37.44 0.58 24.84
C ARG A 631 -36.25 0.09 25.67
N GLU A 632 -36.02 -1.21 25.70
CA GLU A 632 -34.89 -1.86 26.39
C GLU A 632 -33.53 -1.34 25.90
N TYR A 633 -33.45 -0.91 24.64
CA TYR A 633 -32.22 -0.36 24.05
C TYR A 633 -32.06 1.15 24.26
N ILE A 634 -33.11 1.83 24.72
CA ILE A 634 -33.13 3.28 24.94
C ILE A 634 -33.05 3.59 26.43
N ASN A 635 -33.76 2.81 27.24
CA ASN A 635 -33.81 2.94 28.70
C ASN A 635 -32.72 2.10 29.35
N GLU A 636 -32.37 2.47 30.58
CA GLU A 636 -31.45 1.70 31.40
C GLU A 636 -31.95 0.28 31.65
N ASN A 637 -31.08 -0.72 31.48
CA ASN A 637 -31.34 -2.11 31.85
C ASN A 637 -30.04 -2.83 32.23
N LEU A 638 -29.64 -2.70 33.49
CA LEU A 638 -28.42 -3.30 34.04
C LEU A 638 -28.41 -4.83 33.95
N SER A 639 -29.58 -5.48 34.04
CA SER A 639 -29.69 -6.95 33.96
C SER A 639 -29.31 -7.48 32.58
N LEU A 640 -29.85 -6.88 31.52
CA LEU A 640 -29.50 -7.24 30.14
C LEU A 640 -28.03 -6.93 29.84
N VAL A 641 -27.52 -5.79 30.31
CA VAL A 641 -26.09 -5.44 30.15
C VAL A 641 -25.19 -6.47 30.82
N ALA A 642 -25.47 -6.82 32.09
CA ALA A 642 -24.72 -7.85 32.81
C ALA A 642 -24.80 -9.21 32.10
N GLY A 643 -25.99 -9.61 31.63
CA GLY A 643 -26.19 -10.85 30.87
C GLY A 643 -25.33 -10.91 29.60
N GLY A 644 -25.28 -9.83 28.84
CA GLY A 644 -24.41 -9.71 27.66
C GLY A 644 -22.92 -9.74 27.99
N CYS A 645 -22.53 -9.11 29.09
CA CYS A 645 -21.15 -9.09 29.55
C CYS A 645 -20.68 -10.48 30.00
N HIS A 646 -21.46 -11.17 30.83
CA HIS A 646 -21.13 -12.49 31.36
C HIS A 646 -21.20 -13.61 30.33
N SER A 647 -21.89 -13.39 29.21
CA SER A 647 -21.98 -14.33 28.09
C SER A 647 -21.01 -13.96 26.96
N ASN A 648 -21.42 -13.07 26.05
CA ASN A 648 -20.70 -12.80 24.81
C ASN A 648 -19.36 -12.11 25.06
N LEU A 649 -19.32 -10.98 25.79
CA LEU A 649 -18.08 -10.24 26.02
C LEU A 649 -17.03 -11.11 26.71
N LYS A 650 -17.41 -11.83 27.77
CA LYS A 650 -16.56 -12.79 28.45
C LYS A 650 -15.96 -13.81 27.48
N LYS A 651 -16.78 -14.41 26.61
CA LYS A 651 -16.29 -15.40 25.64
C LYS A 651 -15.32 -14.79 24.64
N GLN A 652 -15.57 -13.56 24.18
CA GLN A 652 -14.69 -12.87 23.23
C GLN A 652 -13.33 -12.50 23.86
N ILE A 653 -13.32 -12.06 25.12
CA ILE A 653 -12.08 -11.88 25.91
C ILE A 653 -11.33 -13.22 26.05
N GLN A 654 -12.04 -14.30 26.36
CA GLN A 654 -11.44 -15.64 26.47
C GLN A 654 -10.79 -16.09 25.16
N ILE A 655 -11.41 -15.80 24.01
CA ILE A 655 -10.85 -16.15 22.70
C ILE A 655 -9.50 -15.47 22.51
N ALA A 656 -9.36 -14.18 22.81
CA ALA A 656 -8.06 -13.50 22.73
C ALA A 656 -7.00 -14.13 23.65
N HIS A 657 -7.38 -14.51 24.86
CA HIS A 657 -6.49 -15.19 25.79
C HIS A 657 -6.03 -16.58 25.33
N LEU A 658 -6.79 -17.29 24.49
CA LEU A 658 -6.32 -18.56 23.89
C LEU A 658 -5.02 -18.36 23.10
N PHE A 659 -4.81 -17.16 22.55
CA PHE A 659 -3.62 -16.78 21.80
C PHE A 659 -2.57 -16.06 22.65
N GLY A 660 -2.81 -15.84 23.94
CA GLY A 660 -1.84 -15.24 24.85
C GLY A 660 -1.63 -13.73 24.70
N VAL A 661 -2.60 -13.00 24.11
CA VAL A 661 -2.51 -11.56 23.87
C VAL A 661 -3.33 -10.76 24.91
N PRO A 662 -2.76 -9.71 25.53
CA PRO A 662 -3.49 -8.79 26.42
C PRO A 662 -4.69 -8.12 25.73
N VAL A 663 -5.80 -7.97 26.47
CA VAL A 663 -7.04 -7.36 25.96
C VAL A 663 -7.35 -6.06 26.68
N VAL A 664 -7.64 -4.99 25.95
CA VAL A 664 -8.25 -3.76 26.44
C VAL A 664 -9.65 -3.64 25.85
N VAL A 665 -10.68 -3.50 26.67
CA VAL A 665 -12.06 -3.33 26.18
C VAL A 665 -12.35 -1.86 25.91
N ALA A 666 -12.75 -1.55 24.68
CA ALA A 666 -13.20 -0.22 24.28
C ALA A 666 -14.74 -0.20 24.24
N LEU A 667 -15.36 0.48 25.20
CA LEU A 667 -16.81 0.67 25.21
C LEU A 667 -17.16 1.90 24.37
N ASN A 668 -17.67 1.70 23.16
CA ASN A 668 -18.14 2.78 22.31
C ASN A 668 -19.48 3.32 22.82
N VAL A 669 -19.47 4.55 23.35
CA VAL A 669 -20.58 5.13 24.10
C VAL A 669 -21.58 5.82 23.17
N PHE A 670 -22.86 5.50 23.35
CA PHE A 670 -23.98 6.16 22.69
C PHE A 670 -24.71 7.14 23.60
N LYS A 671 -25.46 8.07 22.99
CA LYS A 671 -26.22 9.12 23.68
C LYS A 671 -27.21 8.58 24.74
N THR A 672 -27.74 7.37 24.53
CA THR A 672 -28.71 6.73 25.41
C THR A 672 -28.08 5.93 26.55
N ASP A 673 -26.77 5.71 26.53
CA ASP A 673 -26.11 4.86 27.51
C ASP A 673 -25.99 5.62 28.84
N THR A 674 -26.43 5.01 29.93
CA THR A 674 -26.35 5.65 31.25
C THR A 674 -24.99 5.44 31.89
N ARG A 675 -24.64 6.30 32.85
CA ARG A 675 -23.38 6.16 33.59
C ARG A 675 -23.29 4.81 34.31
N ALA A 676 -24.39 4.35 34.89
CA ALA A 676 -24.45 3.06 35.58
C ALA A 676 -24.19 1.87 34.63
N GLU A 677 -24.73 1.92 33.41
CA GLU A 677 -24.46 0.89 32.39
C GLU A 677 -23.00 0.89 31.95
N ILE A 678 -22.44 2.08 31.70
CA ILE A 678 -21.05 2.26 31.30
C ILE A 678 -20.10 1.70 32.37
N ASP A 679 -20.30 2.09 33.63
CA ASP A 679 -19.47 1.63 34.75
C ASP A 679 -19.60 0.12 34.95
N LEU A 680 -20.81 -0.44 34.83
CA LEU A 680 -21.06 -1.87 34.95
C LEU A 680 -20.31 -2.69 33.88
N VAL A 681 -20.35 -2.26 32.61
CA VAL A 681 -19.62 -2.95 31.53
C VAL A 681 -18.12 -2.94 31.82
N CYS A 682 -17.55 -1.78 32.18
CA CYS A 682 -16.12 -1.66 32.42
C CYS A 682 -15.67 -2.53 33.61
N GLN A 683 -16.46 -2.57 34.69
CA GLN A 683 -16.20 -3.43 35.85
C GLN A 683 -16.27 -4.92 35.52
N ILE A 684 -17.31 -5.37 34.81
CA ILE A 684 -17.45 -6.78 34.44
C ILE A 684 -16.36 -7.19 33.45
N ALA A 685 -16.01 -6.35 32.47
CA ALA A 685 -14.95 -6.63 31.51
C ALA A 685 -13.61 -6.95 32.19
N LYS A 686 -13.21 -6.14 33.17
CA LYS A 686 -12.00 -6.36 33.98
C LYS A 686 -12.09 -7.66 34.78
N THR A 687 -13.25 -7.94 35.38
CA THR A 687 -13.51 -9.20 36.11
C THR A 687 -13.47 -10.42 35.18
N CYS A 688 -13.81 -10.27 33.90
CA CYS A 688 -13.70 -11.29 32.87
C CYS A 688 -12.29 -11.48 32.30
N GLY A 689 -11.30 -10.73 32.80
CA GLY A 689 -9.88 -10.87 32.47
C GLY A 689 -9.33 -9.81 31.51
N ALA A 690 -10.10 -8.78 31.14
CA ALA A 690 -9.54 -7.66 30.39
C ALA A 690 -8.46 -6.94 31.23
N SER A 691 -7.35 -6.57 30.60
CA SER A 691 -6.27 -5.80 31.23
C SER A 691 -6.75 -4.40 31.62
N ASP A 692 -7.63 -3.82 30.83
CA ASP A 692 -8.35 -2.59 31.15
C ASP A 692 -9.67 -2.53 30.36
N ALA A 693 -10.57 -1.63 30.73
CA ALA A 693 -11.83 -1.37 30.05
C ALA A 693 -12.22 0.10 30.23
N VAL A 694 -12.46 0.81 29.12
CA VAL A 694 -12.65 2.27 29.13
C VAL A 694 -13.79 2.73 28.19
N PRO A 695 -14.55 3.76 28.58
CA PRO A 695 -15.51 4.41 27.70
C PRO A 695 -14.82 5.24 26.61
N CYS A 696 -15.42 5.28 25.43
CA CYS A 696 -14.88 5.95 24.26
C CYS A 696 -15.95 6.88 23.63
N HIS A 697 -15.58 8.15 23.42
CA HIS A 697 -16.46 9.22 22.91
C HIS A 697 -15.97 9.81 21.57
N HIS A 698 -15.12 9.08 20.85
CA HIS A 698 -14.46 9.55 19.62
C HIS A 698 -15.43 9.90 18.48
N TRP A 699 -16.60 9.25 18.41
CA TRP A 699 -17.63 9.59 17.43
C TRP A 699 -18.06 11.06 17.54
N SER A 700 -18.17 11.62 18.75
CA SER A 700 -18.55 13.03 18.95
C SER A 700 -17.37 13.96 19.26
N GLN A 701 -16.19 13.43 19.61
CA GLN A 701 -15.06 14.23 20.10
C GLN A 701 -13.73 14.01 19.36
N GLY A 702 -13.69 13.18 18.31
CA GLY A 702 -12.45 12.84 17.59
C GLY A 702 -11.45 12.09 18.46
N GLY A 703 -10.15 12.25 18.21
CA GLY A 703 -9.10 11.58 18.96
C GLY A 703 -9.14 11.86 20.46
N ARG A 704 -9.59 13.05 20.87
CA ARG A 704 -9.73 13.43 22.28
C ARG A 704 -10.64 12.48 23.05
N GLY A 705 -11.68 11.96 22.39
CA GLY A 705 -12.63 11.01 22.98
C GLY A 705 -12.07 9.59 23.19
N CYS A 706 -10.83 9.32 22.78
CA CYS A 706 -10.14 8.04 22.95
C CYS A 706 -8.82 8.14 23.71
N LEU A 707 -8.55 9.26 24.42
CA LEU A 707 -7.31 9.45 25.17
C LEU A 707 -7.07 8.37 26.24
N GLU A 708 -8.10 8.04 27.02
CA GLU A 708 -8.01 6.98 28.03
C GLU A 708 -7.72 5.61 27.39
N LEU A 709 -8.35 5.32 26.25
CA LEU A 709 -8.07 4.09 25.48
C LEU A 709 -6.64 4.05 24.97
N ALA A 710 -6.14 5.15 24.42
CA ALA A 710 -4.76 5.24 23.94
C ALA A 710 -3.75 5.02 25.08
N GLN A 711 -4.01 5.57 26.26
CA GLN A 711 -3.19 5.33 27.44
C GLN A 711 -3.25 3.88 27.90
N ALA A 712 -4.45 3.29 27.98
CA ALA A 712 -4.63 1.88 28.36
C ALA A 712 -3.93 0.92 27.39
N VAL A 713 -4.01 1.19 26.07
CA VAL A 713 -3.30 0.42 25.04
C VAL A 713 -1.79 0.56 25.21
N LYS A 714 -1.27 1.77 25.40
CA LYS A 714 0.16 2.02 25.64
C LYS A 714 0.68 1.30 26.89
N GLU A 715 -0.11 1.24 27.96
CA GLU A 715 0.27 0.48 29.16
C GLU A 715 0.19 -1.03 28.92
N ALA A 716 -0.79 -1.50 28.16
CA ALA A 716 -0.93 -2.91 27.83
C ALA A 716 0.23 -3.43 26.95
N THR A 717 0.80 -2.63 26.05
CA THR A 717 1.95 -3.04 25.22
C THR A 717 3.24 -3.22 26.02
N ARG A 718 3.34 -2.66 27.24
CA ARG A 718 4.49 -2.89 28.15
C ARG A 718 4.51 -4.28 28.76
N ARG A 719 3.37 -4.98 28.75
CA ARG A 719 3.29 -6.37 29.22
C ARG A 719 3.78 -7.31 28.11
N PRO A 720 4.56 -8.36 28.44
CA PRO A 720 4.97 -9.32 27.44
C PRO A 720 3.74 -10.05 26.86
N SER A 721 3.64 -10.06 25.53
CA SER A 721 2.66 -10.87 24.79
C SER A 721 3.24 -12.28 24.61
N ASN A 722 2.55 -13.31 25.13
CA ASN A 722 2.95 -14.71 24.98
C ASN A 722 2.22 -15.32 23.78
N PHE A 723 2.32 -14.65 22.63
CA PHE A 723 1.55 -15.01 21.44
C PHE A 723 1.80 -16.45 21.01
N GLN A 724 0.71 -17.21 20.86
CA GLN A 724 0.72 -18.58 20.38
C GLN A 724 -0.43 -18.81 19.40
N PHE A 725 -0.25 -19.74 18.46
CA PHE A 725 -1.33 -20.14 17.57
C PHE A 725 -2.27 -21.17 18.24
N LEU A 726 -3.51 -21.25 17.79
CA LEU A 726 -4.53 -22.13 18.38
C LEU A 726 -4.24 -23.62 18.16
N TYR A 727 -3.58 -23.96 17.06
CA TYR A 727 -3.22 -25.31 16.63
C TYR A 727 -1.93 -25.29 15.78
N PRO A 728 -1.15 -26.37 15.68
CA PRO A 728 -0.06 -26.50 14.71
C PRO A 728 -0.60 -26.83 13.29
N THR A 729 0.13 -26.48 12.23
CA THR A 729 -0.32 -26.66 10.84
C THR A 729 -0.42 -28.12 10.42
N GLU A 730 0.42 -28.96 11.02
CA GLU A 730 0.54 -30.41 10.80
C GLU A 730 -0.64 -31.19 11.38
N MET A 731 -1.44 -30.55 12.25
CA MET A 731 -2.66 -31.13 12.77
C MET A 731 -3.61 -31.48 11.62
N PRO A 732 -4.26 -32.67 11.63
CA PRO A 732 -5.21 -33.05 10.59
C PRO A 732 -6.32 -32.03 10.39
N ILE A 733 -6.81 -31.87 9.15
CA ILE A 733 -7.87 -30.90 8.80
C ILE A 733 -9.06 -30.98 9.77
N VAL A 734 -9.57 -32.20 10.01
CA VAL A 734 -10.72 -32.43 10.89
C VAL A 734 -10.46 -31.94 12.33
N GLU A 735 -9.26 -32.22 12.87
CA GLU A 735 -8.90 -31.80 14.22
C GLU A 735 -8.71 -30.28 14.34
N LYS A 736 -8.20 -29.62 13.28
CA LYS A 736 -8.13 -28.16 13.23
C LYS A 736 -9.53 -27.53 13.28
N ILE A 737 -10.46 -28.04 12.48
CA ILE A 737 -11.86 -27.58 12.47
C ILE A 737 -12.52 -27.82 13.83
N ARG A 738 -12.36 -29.02 14.41
CA ARG A 738 -12.91 -29.36 15.73
C ARG A 738 -12.33 -28.47 16.82
N THR A 739 -11.04 -28.20 16.79
CA THR A 739 -10.35 -27.32 17.75
C THR A 739 -10.95 -25.91 17.71
N ILE A 740 -11.18 -25.34 16.53
CA ILE A 740 -11.84 -24.04 16.39
C ILE A 740 -13.28 -24.13 16.92
N ALA A 741 -14.05 -25.14 16.51
CA ALA A 741 -15.43 -25.32 16.93
C ALA A 741 -15.60 -25.38 18.45
N GLN A 742 -14.75 -26.16 19.14
CA GLN A 742 -14.84 -26.35 20.58
C GLN A 742 -14.25 -25.15 21.35
N LYS A 743 -13.01 -24.75 21.04
CA LYS A 743 -12.31 -23.72 21.83
C LYS A 743 -12.84 -22.32 21.55
N VAL A 744 -13.06 -21.98 20.27
CA VAL A 744 -13.50 -20.63 19.87
C VAL A 744 -15.02 -20.51 19.98
N TYR A 745 -15.78 -21.41 19.37
CA TYR A 745 -17.25 -21.26 19.30
C TYR A 745 -18.00 -21.82 20.51
N GLY A 746 -17.38 -22.74 21.26
CA GLY A 746 -18.06 -23.44 22.36
C GLY A 746 -19.05 -24.50 21.88
N ALA A 747 -18.85 -25.03 20.67
CA ALA A 747 -19.60 -26.20 20.19
C ALA A 747 -19.20 -27.44 21.00
N ASN A 748 -20.12 -28.39 21.16
CA ASN A 748 -19.81 -29.68 21.77
C ASN A 748 -18.90 -30.51 20.83
N ASP A 749 -19.24 -30.53 19.55
CA ASP A 749 -18.47 -31.16 18.47
C ASP A 749 -18.85 -30.57 17.10
N MET A 750 -18.35 -31.16 16.03
CA MET A 750 -18.69 -30.87 14.64
C MET A 750 -19.17 -32.12 13.91
N GLU A 751 -19.97 -31.91 12.87
CA GLU A 751 -20.47 -32.96 11.99
C GLU A 751 -20.06 -32.68 10.55
N LEU A 752 -19.49 -33.67 9.86
CA LEU A 752 -19.09 -33.56 8.45
C LEU A 752 -20.15 -34.18 7.54
N SER A 753 -20.56 -33.46 6.50
CA SER A 753 -21.31 -34.07 5.41
C SER A 753 -20.45 -35.09 4.64
N PRO A 754 -21.07 -36.05 3.92
CA PRO A 754 -20.34 -36.96 3.04
C PRO A 754 -19.50 -36.22 1.98
N GLU A 755 -20.02 -35.12 1.45
CA GLU A 755 -19.32 -34.27 0.48
C GLU A 755 -18.07 -33.61 1.09
N ALA A 756 -18.20 -33.04 2.30
CA ALA A 756 -17.08 -32.43 3.01
C ALA A 756 -15.99 -33.46 3.32
N LYS A 757 -16.37 -34.68 3.74
CA LYS A 757 -15.42 -35.76 4.00
C LYS A 757 -14.63 -36.15 2.74
N SER A 758 -15.33 -36.36 1.62
CA SER A 758 -14.70 -36.68 0.33
C SER A 758 -13.69 -35.61 -0.11
N LYS A 759 -14.03 -34.32 0.03
CA LYS A 759 -13.13 -33.21 -0.31
C LYS A 759 -11.95 -33.09 0.66
N ILE A 760 -12.13 -33.38 1.95
CA ILE A 760 -11.02 -33.45 2.92
C ILE A 760 -10.03 -34.55 2.50
N ASP A 761 -10.53 -35.73 2.14
CA ASP A 761 -9.68 -36.84 1.69
C ASP A 761 -8.91 -36.45 0.42
N TYR A 762 -9.58 -35.78 -0.53
CA TYR A 762 -8.93 -35.22 -1.72
C TYR A 762 -7.84 -34.20 -1.35
N TYR A 763 -8.11 -33.23 -0.47
CA TYR A 763 -7.12 -32.23 -0.07
C TYR A 763 -5.92 -32.84 0.66
N ASN A 764 -6.12 -33.89 1.46
CA ASN A 764 -5.01 -34.65 2.05
C ASN A 764 -4.17 -35.35 0.97
N GLN A 765 -4.79 -35.99 -0.02
CA GLN A 765 -4.10 -36.64 -1.13
C GLN A 765 -3.27 -35.65 -1.97
N GLN A 766 -3.77 -34.42 -2.15
CA GLN A 766 -3.06 -33.37 -2.87
C GLN A 766 -2.00 -32.63 -2.02
N GLY A 767 -1.80 -33.02 -0.75
CA GLY A 767 -0.81 -32.40 0.14
C GLY A 767 -1.24 -31.06 0.75
N TYR A 768 -2.51 -30.67 0.64
CA TYR A 768 -3.05 -29.44 1.23
C TYR A 768 -3.45 -29.59 2.70
N GLY A 769 -3.22 -30.77 3.29
CA GLY A 769 -3.57 -31.10 4.68
C GLY A 769 -2.97 -30.16 5.73
N SER A 770 -1.84 -29.53 5.44
CA SER A 770 -1.14 -28.61 6.35
C SER A 770 -1.67 -27.17 6.34
N LEU A 771 -2.55 -26.82 5.39
CA LEU A 771 -3.08 -25.46 5.27
C LEU A 771 -3.93 -25.06 6.50
N PRO A 772 -3.86 -23.80 6.95
CA PRO A 772 -4.75 -23.23 7.96
C PRO A 772 -6.23 -23.33 7.59
N ILE A 773 -7.10 -23.21 8.60
CA ILE A 773 -8.56 -23.26 8.44
C ILE A 773 -9.16 -21.85 8.52
N CYS A 774 -9.99 -21.51 7.55
CA CYS A 774 -10.78 -20.28 7.50
C CYS A 774 -12.28 -20.61 7.59
N MET A 775 -12.85 -20.62 8.79
CA MET A 775 -14.25 -20.99 8.99
C MET A 775 -15.23 -19.99 8.34
N ALA A 776 -16.10 -20.47 7.45
CA ALA A 776 -17.16 -19.68 6.86
C ALA A 776 -18.50 -19.97 7.54
N LYS A 777 -18.85 -19.12 8.52
CA LYS A 777 -20.07 -19.22 9.33
C LYS A 777 -20.77 -17.87 9.45
N THR A 778 -22.00 -17.86 9.98
CA THR A 778 -22.70 -16.60 10.25
C THR A 778 -21.91 -15.77 11.25
N HIS A 779 -21.81 -14.46 11.01
CA HIS A 779 -21.14 -13.53 11.92
C HIS A 779 -22.04 -13.06 13.07
N LEU A 780 -23.31 -13.47 13.09
CA LEU A 780 -24.33 -12.94 14.01
C LEU A 780 -24.48 -13.73 15.33
N SER A 781 -23.73 -14.81 15.48
CA SER A 781 -23.71 -15.71 16.64
C SER A 781 -22.34 -16.37 16.75
N LEU A 782 -21.93 -16.83 17.94
CA LEU A 782 -20.80 -17.76 18.06
C LEU A 782 -21.11 -19.13 17.41
N SER A 783 -22.38 -19.51 17.37
CA SER A 783 -22.85 -20.74 16.74
C SER A 783 -23.07 -20.58 15.22
N HIS A 784 -23.69 -21.57 14.60
CA HIS A 784 -24.18 -21.49 13.21
C HIS A 784 -25.59 -20.88 13.10
N MET A 785 -26.29 -20.65 14.22
CA MET A 785 -27.65 -20.14 14.30
C MET A 785 -27.63 -18.63 14.57
N ALA A 786 -27.96 -17.81 13.57
CA ALA A 786 -27.82 -16.35 13.63
C ALA A 786 -28.66 -15.65 14.72
N ASP A 787 -29.78 -16.26 15.10
CA ASP A 787 -30.71 -15.81 16.14
C ASP A 787 -30.20 -16.07 17.57
N LYS A 788 -29.30 -17.04 17.76
CA LYS A 788 -28.77 -17.39 19.08
C LYS A 788 -27.71 -16.38 19.53
N LYS A 789 -28.10 -15.49 20.46
CA LYS A 789 -27.24 -14.46 21.05
C LYS A 789 -26.50 -14.96 22.30
N GLY A 790 -25.63 -14.12 22.88
CA GLY A 790 -24.82 -14.47 24.04
C GLY A 790 -23.65 -15.39 23.64
N ALA A 791 -23.44 -16.43 24.45
CA ALA A 791 -22.50 -17.52 24.20
C ALA A 791 -23.26 -18.86 24.26
N PRO A 792 -23.89 -19.29 23.15
CA PRO A 792 -24.70 -20.51 23.11
C PRO A 792 -23.87 -21.75 23.48
N THR A 793 -24.52 -22.75 24.08
CA THR A 793 -23.90 -24.04 24.45
C THR A 793 -24.75 -25.20 23.93
N GLY A 794 -24.19 -26.41 23.92
CA GLY A 794 -24.98 -27.62 23.62
C GLY A 794 -25.29 -27.84 22.14
N PHE A 795 -24.54 -27.22 21.23
CA PHE A 795 -24.75 -27.36 19.78
C PHE A 795 -23.61 -28.13 19.10
N ILE A 796 -23.95 -28.81 18.01
CA ILE A 796 -22.99 -29.43 17.08
C ILE A 796 -22.83 -28.50 15.87
N LEU A 797 -21.60 -28.29 15.41
CA LEU A 797 -21.32 -27.42 14.26
C LEU A 797 -21.41 -28.22 12.95
N PRO A 798 -22.38 -27.97 12.07
CA PRO A 798 -22.48 -28.67 10.80
C PRO A 798 -21.44 -28.13 9.81
N ILE A 799 -20.71 -29.01 9.14
CA ILE A 799 -19.83 -28.69 8.02
C ILE A 799 -20.43 -29.29 6.76
N ARG A 800 -21.07 -28.44 5.95
CA ARG A 800 -21.85 -28.86 4.78
C ARG A 800 -20.97 -29.13 3.57
N ASP A 801 -19.95 -28.30 3.40
CA ASP A 801 -18.99 -28.36 2.31
C ASP A 801 -17.65 -27.80 2.79
N ILE A 802 -16.60 -27.99 2.01
CA ILE A 802 -15.27 -27.47 2.26
C ILE A 802 -14.59 -27.15 0.94
N ARG A 803 -13.91 -26.01 0.91
CA ARG A 803 -13.22 -25.51 -0.27
C ARG A 803 -11.79 -25.11 0.09
N ALA A 804 -10.93 -24.94 -0.91
CA ALA A 804 -9.56 -24.51 -0.71
C ALA A 804 -9.25 -23.28 -1.58
N SER A 805 -8.57 -22.30 -1.00
CA SER A 805 -7.91 -21.20 -1.69
C SER A 805 -6.41 -21.47 -1.58
N VAL A 806 -5.91 -22.30 -2.50
CA VAL A 806 -4.55 -22.87 -2.42
C VAL A 806 -3.47 -21.80 -2.62
N GLY A 807 -3.67 -20.86 -3.52
CA GLY A 807 -2.77 -19.73 -3.73
C GLY A 807 -2.77 -18.77 -2.53
N ALA A 808 -3.95 -18.52 -1.94
CA ALA A 808 -4.03 -17.76 -0.68
C ALA A 808 -3.46 -18.53 0.52
N GLY A 809 -3.47 -19.86 0.47
CA GLY A 809 -2.87 -20.74 1.46
C GLY A 809 -3.78 -21.08 2.63
N PHE A 810 -5.07 -21.34 2.40
CA PHE A 810 -5.98 -21.85 3.44
C PHE A 810 -7.11 -22.72 2.88
N ILE A 811 -7.71 -23.53 3.76
CA ILE A 811 -8.92 -24.32 3.52
C ILE A 811 -10.08 -23.66 4.26
N TYR A 812 -11.25 -23.50 3.63
CA TYR A 812 -12.41 -22.85 4.22
C TYR A 812 -13.65 -23.78 4.26
N PRO A 813 -13.97 -24.34 5.44
CA PRO A 813 -15.20 -25.10 5.66
C PRO A 813 -16.44 -24.19 5.65
N LEU A 814 -17.48 -24.65 4.98
CA LEU A 814 -18.78 -23.98 4.88
C LEU A 814 -19.75 -24.55 5.93
N VAL A 815 -20.06 -23.73 6.93
CA VAL A 815 -20.97 -24.12 8.03
C VAL A 815 -22.45 -23.94 7.65
N GLY A 816 -22.72 -22.95 6.79
CA GLY A 816 -24.06 -22.63 6.31
C GLY A 816 -24.02 -22.16 4.86
N THR A 817 -25.19 -21.78 4.32
CA THR A 817 -25.27 -21.16 3.00
C THR A 817 -24.72 -19.74 3.05
N MET A 818 -23.65 -19.49 2.30
CA MET A 818 -23.05 -18.17 2.17
C MET A 818 -23.18 -17.70 0.73
N SER A 819 -23.84 -16.56 0.54
CA SER A 819 -23.87 -15.91 -0.77
C SER A 819 -22.61 -15.09 -0.96
N THR A 820 -21.83 -15.44 -1.96
CA THR A 820 -20.62 -14.75 -2.40
C THR A 820 -20.93 -13.64 -3.41
N MET A 821 -22.17 -13.55 -3.88
CA MET A 821 -22.69 -12.47 -4.72
C MET A 821 -23.97 -11.89 -4.10
N PRO A 822 -23.88 -10.75 -3.40
CA PRO A 822 -25.05 -10.09 -2.83
C PRO A 822 -26.04 -9.65 -3.91
N GLY A 823 -27.29 -9.38 -3.52
CA GLY A 823 -28.29 -8.83 -4.42
C GLY A 823 -28.77 -7.47 -3.94
N LEU A 824 -29.17 -6.62 -4.86
CA LEU A 824 -29.81 -5.34 -4.54
C LEU A 824 -31.14 -5.55 -3.79
N PRO A 825 -31.50 -4.67 -2.84
CA PRO A 825 -32.80 -4.68 -2.17
C PRO A 825 -33.91 -4.14 -3.08
N THR A 826 -35.17 -4.20 -2.65
CA THR A 826 -36.32 -3.65 -3.41
C THR A 826 -36.19 -2.16 -3.67
N ARG A 827 -35.62 -1.41 -2.71
CA ARG A 827 -35.27 0.00 -2.85
C ARG A 827 -33.76 0.18 -2.63
N PRO A 828 -32.95 0.09 -3.69
CA PRO A 828 -31.52 0.38 -3.63
C PRO A 828 -31.24 1.85 -3.30
N CYS A 829 -30.13 2.14 -2.63
CA CYS A 829 -29.74 3.51 -2.31
C CYS A 829 -29.36 4.35 -3.53
N PHE A 830 -29.02 3.74 -4.68
CA PHE A 830 -28.74 4.50 -5.90
C PHE A 830 -29.91 5.38 -6.40
N TYR A 831 -31.14 5.16 -5.92
CA TYR A 831 -32.28 6.05 -6.22
C TYR A 831 -32.09 7.46 -5.68
N ASP A 832 -31.28 7.58 -4.62
CA ASP A 832 -31.03 8.83 -3.92
C ASP A 832 -29.64 9.40 -4.28
N ILE A 833 -28.84 8.66 -5.07
CA ILE A 833 -27.50 9.06 -5.48
C ILE A 833 -27.58 9.95 -6.72
N ASP A 834 -26.93 11.11 -6.66
CA ASP A 834 -26.79 12.01 -7.81
C ASP A 834 -25.45 12.77 -7.76
N LEU A 835 -25.09 13.43 -8.86
CA LEU A 835 -23.90 14.26 -8.99
C LEU A 835 -24.31 15.65 -9.47
N ASP A 836 -23.98 16.67 -8.68
CA ASP A 836 -24.17 18.06 -9.09
C ASP A 836 -23.14 18.41 -10.20
N PRO A 837 -23.58 18.82 -11.40
CA PRO A 837 -22.68 19.10 -12.52
C PRO A 837 -21.88 20.40 -12.39
N ASP A 838 -22.27 21.31 -11.49
CA ASP A 838 -21.60 22.60 -11.29
C ASP A 838 -20.59 22.50 -10.13
N THR A 839 -20.95 21.80 -9.05
CA THR A 839 -20.09 21.66 -7.86
C THR A 839 -19.27 20.37 -7.83
N GLU A 840 -19.63 19.39 -8.66
CA GLU A 840 -19.10 18.02 -8.64
C GLU A 840 -19.35 17.27 -7.31
N GLU A 841 -20.24 17.79 -6.45
CA GLU A 841 -20.58 17.14 -5.18
C GLU A 841 -21.58 15.99 -5.37
N ILE A 842 -21.35 14.88 -4.66
CA ILE A 842 -22.20 13.69 -4.72
C ILE A 842 -23.29 13.76 -3.65
N THR A 843 -24.57 13.61 -4.00
CA THR A 843 -25.66 13.49 -3.02
C THR A 843 -26.06 12.02 -2.81
N GLY A 844 -26.60 11.68 -1.64
CA GLY A 844 -27.23 10.38 -1.33
C GLY A 844 -26.32 9.14 -1.24
N LEU A 845 -25.00 9.30 -1.35
CA LEU A 845 -24.04 8.19 -1.22
C LEU A 845 -23.96 7.61 0.22
N PHE A 846 -24.31 8.42 1.23
CA PHE A 846 -24.15 8.13 2.66
C PHE A 846 -25.45 8.31 3.46
#